data_AF-A0A847P8D4-F1
#
_entry.id   AF-A0A847P8D4-F1
#
_cell.length_a   1.000
_cell.length_b   1.000
_cell.length_c   1.000
_cell.angle_alpha   90.00
_cell.angle_beta   90.00
_cell.angle_gamma   90.00
#
_symmetry.space_group_name_H-M   'P 1'
#
loop_
_entity.id
_entity.type
_entity.pdbx_description
1 polymer ?
#
loop_
_entity_poly.entity_id
_entity_poly.type
_entity_poly.pdbx_seq_one_letter_code
_entity_poly.pdbx_strand_id
1 'polypeptide(L)'
;MKKERKIWITLLVFGLLGQLAWTIENMYFNIFVYNNLSGNVDVIAAMVALSAITATLTTLLMGAVSDKLGKRKIFITLGYFIWGLTVIAFSFINLENMAKYFPYVDAATAGGIVAIVMDCIMTFFGSTANDAAFNAWITDEIDNTDRSKYEAVLATLPLVSMILVFGVLDGLTQKGRWDLFFLIVGGSVSLGGIFGMFFLKESAIPKSKQSLFSNIVYGFKPAVIKENKRLYLALTCLLVLSIATQVFMPYFIIYIQAYLQINDYALILAAVLIVSSVISVLFGKVIDKLGTFKVFIPAAITFIVGLLMMFFARKVLTIILAGIVMMSGNLILTAIINGSIRNYTPQDKAGLFQGIRMIFMVMLPMIIGPIIGALVIKNSGNTYVDLGVVKEVPTPAIWLASAIVATLILIPFYFLAKEDKKQKAIHYNLLTEYGEQFDVNNVLPEYPRPQLVRNSYINLNGPWKYTINQSEEIPVAFEGDVIVPYPIESILSRVNRTITPDDVLWYKKEFTLPKDFNKGLVHLHFGAVDQICKVYINQQLVGEHVGGYLPFSFEISQYLQEKNEIIVYVKDLTDASYHSKGKQSSKRGGIWYTPTSGIWQTVWLESTPVNYIESVKISIDYDTQTVNLIIDGNSNNYNVTIKENTTVLFNQQVENTASIKLENVISWTPENPFLYDLIISNGEDTISSYFGMRKFSIAGDKQGIRRLMLNNKPYFHKGVLDQGYYSDGIYTPASYKQMEDDIKMLKEMGFNTIRKHIKIEPLYFYYLCDKMGILLWQDMVNGGGKYSDLIIGYLPYLKILNIKDSHYGLFARKEQSGREQFIKEMKETVDLLYNTVSLALWVPFNEGWGQFDAIKISELLRSWDNSRIIDHASGWHDQKGGDLFSKHIYFDKIKFEDDNRVWALTEYGGYSWAVKGHTYNDANFGYLVFNNRLDLQSAFIQLHNEQIIPLVKEGLSAIIYTQLSDVEDEVNGLVTYDRKIVKFDTNVVKNILDKLQL
;
A
#
# COMPACT_ATOMS: atom_id res chain seq x y z
N MET A 1 -8.35 -19.35 10.02
CA MET A 1 -9.72 -19.93 10.08
C MET A 1 -10.35 -20.04 11.47
N LYS A 2 -9.81 -20.83 12.44
CA LYS A 2 -10.47 -21.01 13.77
C LYS A 2 -10.62 -19.72 14.58
N LYS A 3 -9.67 -18.78 14.48
CA LYS A 3 -9.69 -17.47 15.16
C LYS A 3 -10.77 -16.54 14.60
N GLU A 4 -10.80 -16.38 13.29
CA GLU A 4 -11.78 -15.53 12.58
C GLU A 4 -13.22 -15.99 12.82
N ARG A 5 -13.47 -17.32 12.79
CA ARG A 5 -14.79 -17.88 13.10
C ARG A 5 -15.28 -17.52 14.50
N LYS A 6 -14.39 -17.48 15.50
CA LYS A 6 -14.74 -17.08 16.87
C LYS A 6 -15.08 -15.59 16.96
N ILE A 7 -14.37 -14.73 16.23
CA ILE A 7 -14.67 -13.29 16.16
C ILE A 7 -16.05 -13.06 15.56
N TRP A 8 -16.36 -13.70 14.42
CA TRP A 8 -17.68 -13.61 13.80
C TRP A 8 -18.82 -14.07 14.69
N ILE A 9 -18.67 -15.20 15.38
CA ILE A 9 -19.68 -15.70 16.32
C ILE A 9 -19.88 -14.70 17.47
N THR A 10 -18.80 -14.19 18.04
CA THR A 10 -18.86 -13.22 19.14
C THR A 10 -19.55 -11.93 18.67
N LEU A 11 -19.17 -11.41 17.51
CA LEU A 11 -19.72 -10.20 16.93
C LEU A 11 -21.23 -10.32 16.65
N LEU A 12 -21.66 -11.44 16.06
CA LEU A 12 -23.07 -11.69 15.77
C LEU A 12 -23.90 -11.86 17.05
N VAL A 13 -23.40 -12.63 18.02
CA VAL A 13 -24.14 -12.90 19.26
C VAL A 13 -24.29 -11.63 20.10
N PHE A 14 -23.18 -10.95 20.42
CA PHE A 14 -23.23 -9.75 21.27
C PHE A 14 -23.83 -8.56 20.52
N GLY A 15 -23.53 -8.40 19.24
CA GLY A 15 -24.15 -7.38 18.42
C GLY A 15 -25.67 -7.54 18.36
N LEU A 16 -26.19 -8.77 18.14
CA LEU A 16 -27.63 -8.99 18.08
C LEU A 16 -28.30 -8.86 19.45
N LEU A 17 -27.74 -9.45 20.50
CA LEU A 17 -28.32 -9.37 21.86
C LEU A 17 -28.36 -7.93 22.38
N GLY A 18 -27.33 -7.13 22.09
CA GLY A 18 -27.32 -5.72 22.44
C GLY A 18 -28.40 -4.94 21.72
N GLN A 19 -28.60 -5.20 20.43
CA GLN A 19 -29.67 -4.56 19.66
C GLN A 19 -31.06 -5.02 20.09
N LEU A 20 -31.21 -6.29 20.51
CA LEU A 20 -32.46 -6.84 21.03
C LEU A 20 -32.88 -6.15 22.32
N ALA A 21 -31.96 -6.02 23.27
CA ALA A 21 -32.22 -5.29 24.51
C ALA A 21 -32.49 -3.81 24.25
N TRP A 22 -31.71 -3.16 23.37
CA TRP A 22 -31.92 -1.75 23.00
C TRP A 22 -33.27 -1.49 22.31
N THR A 23 -33.72 -2.41 21.45
CA THR A 23 -35.03 -2.30 20.76
C THR A 23 -36.17 -2.33 21.77
N ILE A 24 -36.02 -3.15 22.82
CA ILE A 24 -37.02 -3.29 23.87
C ILE A 24 -37.00 -2.08 24.79
N GLU A 25 -35.80 -1.63 25.20
CA GLU A 25 -35.51 -0.36 25.89
C GLU A 25 -36.26 0.81 25.26
N ASN A 26 -36.05 1.03 23.96
CA ASN A 26 -36.51 2.26 23.31
C ASN A 26 -37.91 2.18 22.71
N MET A 27 -38.50 0.99 22.57
CA MET A 27 -39.82 0.83 21.93
C MET A 27 -40.85 0.22 22.87
N TYR A 28 -40.55 -0.94 23.47
CA TYR A 28 -41.56 -1.71 24.22
C TYR A 28 -41.72 -1.26 25.66
N PHE A 29 -40.69 -0.73 26.32
CA PHE A 29 -40.89 -0.15 27.65
C PHE A 29 -41.74 1.10 27.62
N ASN A 30 -41.58 1.94 26.60
CA ASN A 30 -42.45 3.10 26.39
C ASN A 30 -43.93 2.66 26.30
N ILE A 31 -44.20 1.61 25.53
CA ILE A 31 -45.55 1.01 25.39
C ILE A 31 -46.02 0.41 26.72
N PHE A 32 -45.16 -0.31 27.43
CA PHE A 32 -45.47 -0.94 28.71
C PHE A 32 -45.85 0.08 29.79
N VAL A 33 -45.03 1.12 29.97
CA VAL A 33 -45.23 2.20 30.95
C VAL A 33 -46.50 2.99 30.64
N TYR A 34 -46.76 3.25 29.35
CA TYR A 34 -47.97 3.92 28.92
C TYR A 34 -49.22 3.09 29.22
N ASN A 35 -49.25 1.83 28.77
CA ASN A 35 -50.44 0.98 28.81
C ASN A 35 -50.75 0.41 30.20
N ASN A 36 -49.73 0.19 31.05
CA ASN A 36 -49.90 -0.56 32.30
C ASN A 36 -49.63 0.24 33.57
N LEU A 37 -48.99 1.42 33.50
CA LEU A 37 -48.55 2.14 34.71
C LEU A 37 -49.16 3.54 34.83
N SER A 38 -48.91 4.46 33.91
CA SER A 38 -49.26 5.88 34.13
C SER A 38 -50.24 6.48 33.12
N GLY A 39 -50.29 5.97 31.88
CA GLY A 39 -50.98 6.64 30.78
C GLY A 39 -50.47 8.06 30.47
N ASN A 40 -49.40 8.52 31.13
CA ASN A 40 -48.90 9.88 31.05
C ASN A 40 -47.69 9.95 30.11
N VAL A 41 -47.83 10.74 29.04
CA VAL A 41 -46.80 10.91 28.01
C VAL A 41 -45.58 11.68 28.55
N ASP A 42 -45.75 12.52 29.57
CA ASP A 42 -44.65 13.26 30.20
C ASP A 42 -43.66 12.33 30.92
N VAL A 43 -44.15 11.22 31.49
CA VAL A 43 -43.30 10.19 32.12
C VAL A 43 -42.42 9.51 31.07
N ILE A 44 -42.97 9.25 29.87
CA ILE A 44 -42.24 8.66 28.75
C ILE A 44 -41.18 9.63 28.23
N ALA A 45 -41.56 10.90 28.05
CA ALA A 45 -40.63 11.94 27.60
C ALA A 45 -39.46 12.12 28.59
N ALA A 46 -39.74 12.12 29.89
CA ALA A 46 -38.74 12.19 30.94
C ALA A 46 -37.83 10.94 30.95
N MET A 47 -38.41 9.75 30.81
CA MET A 47 -37.68 8.47 30.75
C MET A 47 -36.68 8.46 29.59
N VAL A 48 -37.14 8.76 28.36
CA VAL A 48 -36.30 8.79 27.16
C VAL A 48 -35.18 9.83 27.27
N ALA A 49 -35.49 11.03 27.78
CA ALA A 49 -34.50 12.09 27.93
C ALA A 49 -33.41 11.75 28.95
N LEU A 50 -33.79 11.24 30.12
CA LEU A 50 -32.87 10.85 31.19
C LEU A 50 -32.03 9.62 30.81
N SER A 51 -32.63 8.66 30.09
CA SER A 51 -31.94 7.51 29.52
C SER A 51 -30.86 7.93 28.52
N ALA A 52 -31.18 8.81 27.57
CA ALA A 52 -30.20 9.29 26.59
C ALA A 52 -28.99 10.00 27.23
N ILE A 53 -29.23 10.81 28.28
CA ILE A 53 -28.17 11.43 29.08
C ILE A 53 -27.34 10.36 29.81
N THR A 54 -28.01 9.40 30.43
CA THR A 54 -27.38 8.28 31.15
C THR A 54 -26.51 7.45 30.22
N ALA A 55 -26.99 7.09 29.04
CA ALA A 55 -26.22 6.34 28.03
C ALA A 55 -24.93 7.07 27.64
N THR A 56 -25.02 8.37 27.34
CA THR A 56 -23.89 9.18 26.89
C THR A 56 -22.84 9.34 28.00
N LEU A 57 -23.26 9.71 29.21
CA LEU A 57 -22.35 9.88 30.35
C LEU A 57 -21.72 8.56 30.76
N THR A 58 -22.51 7.48 30.80
CA THR A 58 -22.02 6.15 31.14
C THR A 58 -21.00 5.66 30.12
N THR A 59 -21.27 5.82 28.82
CA THR A 59 -20.34 5.39 27.77
C THR A 59 -19.00 6.11 27.89
N LEU A 60 -19.03 7.42 28.15
CA LEU A 60 -17.83 8.24 28.34
C LEU A 60 -17.03 7.81 29.58
N LEU A 61 -17.70 7.62 30.71
CA LEU A 61 -17.06 7.25 31.98
C LEU A 61 -16.52 5.82 31.93
N MET A 62 -17.37 4.86 31.58
CA MET A 62 -17.03 3.43 31.61
C MET A 62 -16.10 3.04 30.46
N GLY A 63 -16.18 3.75 29.33
CA GLY A 63 -15.18 3.68 28.27
C GLY A 63 -13.78 4.05 28.78
N ALA A 64 -13.65 5.20 29.44
CA ALA A 64 -12.37 5.64 30.02
C ALA A 64 -11.87 4.72 31.16
N VAL A 65 -12.79 4.16 31.97
CA VAL A 65 -12.44 3.18 33.01
C VAL A 65 -11.92 1.88 32.39
N SER A 66 -12.58 1.38 31.35
CA SER A 66 -12.16 0.14 30.68
C SER A 66 -10.80 0.29 29.99
N ASP A 67 -10.51 1.45 29.39
CA ASP A 67 -9.17 1.78 28.85
C ASP A 67 -8.11 1.79 29.96
N LYS A 68 -8.40 2.46 31.08
CA LYS A 68 -7.46 2.58 32.20
C LYS A 68 -7.10 1.21 32.79
N LEU A 69 -8.09 0.32 32.93
CA LEU A 69 -7.89 -1.01 33.49
C LEU A 69 -7.29 -2.00 32.49
N GLY A 70 -7.32 -1.69 31.18
CA GLY A 70 -6.91 -2.60 30.11
C GLY A 70 -7.76 -3.87 30.07
N LYS A 71 -9.05 -3.76 30.40
CA LYS A 71 -10.00 -4.88 30.43
C LYS A 71 -11.28 -4.50 29.71
N ARG A 72 -11.69 -5.33 28.76
CA ARG A 72 -12.98 -5.24 28.05
C ARG A 72 -13.91 -6.37 28.47
N LYS A 73 -13.37 -7.58 28.59
CA LYS A 73 -14.16 -8.80 28.74
C LYS A 73 -15.11 -8.72 29.94
N ILE A 74 -14.59 -8.32 31.09
CA ILE A 74 -15.40 -8.27 32.32
C ILE A 74 -16.56 -7.28 32.22
N PHE A 75 -16.35 -6.13 31.57
CA PHE A 75 -17.40 -5.11 31.38
C PHE A 75 -18.49 -5.61 30.44
N ILE A 76 -18.11 -6.33 29.38
CA ILE A 76 -19.07 -6.95 28.46
C ILE A 76 -19.85 -8.05 29.18
N THR A 77 -19.17 -9.03 29.77
CA THR A 77 -19.84 -10.23 30.31
C THR A 77 -20.71 -9.90 31.51
N LEU A 78 -20.19 -9.12 32.47
CA LEU A 78 -20.95 -8.74 33.66
C LEU A 78 -22.04 -7.73 33.30
N GLY A 79 -21.75 -6.80 32.39
CA GLY A 79 -22.70 -5.80 31.94
C GLY A 79 -23.91 -6.43 31.24
N TYR A 80 -23.71 -7.33 30.26
CA TYR A 80 -24.81 -8.06 29.62
C TYR A 80 -25.60 -8.93 30.60
N PHE A 81 -24.92 -9.56 31.56
CA PHE A 81 -25.59 -10.35 32.60
C PHE A 81 -26.53 -9.50 33.46
N ILE A 82 -26.03 -8.38 33.99
CA ILE A 82 -26.83 -7.48 34.83
C ILE A 82 -27.90 -6.76 34.01
N TRP A 83 -27.59 -6.37 32.77
CA TRP A 83 -28.54 -5.72 31.87
C TRP A 83 -29.76 -6.61 31.64
N GLY A 84 -29.55 -7.91 31.37
CA GLY A 84 -30.64 -8.86 31.26
C GLY A 84 -31.46 -9.02 32.54
N LEU A 85 -30.81 -9.06 33.72
CA LEU A 85 -31.53 -9.09 35.01
C LEU A 85 -32.37 -7.83 35.25
N THR A 86 -31.85 -6.66 34.86
CA THR A 86 -32.61 -5.39 34.96
C THR A 86 -33.81 -5.38 34.03
N VAL A 87 -33.73 -5.98 32.83
CA VAL A 87 -34.89 -6.17 31.94
C VAL A 87 -35.93 -7.10 32.59
N ILE A 88 -35.50 -8.20 33.22
CA ILE A 88 -36.43 -9.10 33.94
C ILE A 88 -37.12 -8.37 35.09
N ALA A 89 -36.42 -7.48 35.79
CA ALA A 89 -36.97 -6.76 36.94
C ALA A 89 -38.23 -5.93 36.60
N PHE A 90 -38.38 -5.48 35.35
CA PHE A 90 -39.58 -4.79 34.89
C PHE A 90 -40.85 -5.66 34.90
N SER A 91 -40.72 -6.99 34.80
CA SER A 91 -41.87 -7.91 34.94
C SER A 91 -42.57 -7.81 36.31
N PHE A 92 -41.88 -7.28 37.32
CA PHE A 92 -42.42 -7.11 38.67
C PHE A 92 -43.06 -5.73 38.90
N ILE A 93 -42.94 -4.80 37.93
CA ILE A 93 -43.51 -3.46 38.03
C ILE A 93 -44.97 -3.50 37.58
N ASN A 94 -45.91 -3.53 38.52
CA ASN A 94 -47.34 -3.43 38.25
C ASN A 94 -48.03 -2.57 39.33
N LEU A 95 -49.21 -2.05 39.01
CA LEU A 95 -49.93 -1.13 39.90
C LEU A 95 -50.23 -1.72 41.29
N GLU A 96 -50.50 -3.02 41.37
CA GLU A 96 -50.77 -3.73 42.63
C GLU A 96 -49.53 -3.74 43.55
N ASN A 97 -48.37 -4.06 42.98
CA ASN A 97 -47.09 -4.01 43.69
C ASN A 97 -46.71 -2.58 44.07
N MET A 98 -46.96 -1.59 43.21
CA MET A 98 -46.67 -0.19 43.51
C MET A 98 -47.54 0.33 44.67
N ALA A 99 -48.83 0.02 44.67
CA ALA A 99 -49.73 0.36 45.77
C ALA A 99 -49.32 -0.32 47.10
N LYS A 100 -48.80 -1.55 47.01
CA LYS A 100 -48.31 -2.31 48.18
C LYS A 100 -47.01 -1.75 48.77
N TYR A 101 -46.04 -1.37 47.92
CA TYR A 101 -44.72 -0.93 48.37
C TYR A 101 -44.63 0.59 48.63
N PHE A 102 -45.51 1.38 48.01
CA PHE A 102 -45.56 2.84 48.18
C PHE A 102 -46.97 3.31 48.57
N PRO A 103 -47.47 2.95 49.77
CA PRO A 103 -48.87 3.20 50.16
C PRO A 103 -49.23 4.69 50.32
N TYR A 104 -48.24 5.58 50.35
CA TYR A 104 -48.41 7.03 50.52
C TYR A 104 -48.28 7.84 49.23
N VAL A 105 -48.05 7.18 48.09
CA VAL A 105 -47.95 7.81 46.76
C VAL A 105 -48.96 7.13 45.83
N ASP A 106 -49.61 7.91 44.97
CA ASP A 106 -50.47 7.36 43.93
C ASP A 106 -49.72 6.28 43.12
N ALA A 107 -50.32 5.10 42.95
CA ALA A 107 -49.64 3.92 42.41
C ALA A 107 -49.17 4.12 40.96
N ALA A 108 -49.89 4.93 40.18
CA ALA A 108 -49.50 5.27 38.81
C ALA A 108 -48.30 6.23 38.79
N THR A 109 -48.29 7.22 39.68
CA THR A 109 -47.16 8.15 39.87
C THR A 109 -45.91 7.43 40.39
N ALA A 110 -46.07 6.57 41.39
CA ALA A 110 -44.99 5.74 41.92
C ALA A 110 -44.44 4.78 40.85
N GLY A 111 -45.33 4.14 40.07
CA GLY A 111 -44.96 3.28 38.95
C GLY A 111 -44.19 4.03 37.86
N GLY A 112 -44.59 5.26 37.53
CA GLY A 112 -43.88 6.11 36.58
C GLY A 112 -42.47 6.50 37.03
N ILE A 113 -42.30 6.89 38.30
CA ILE A 113 -40.98 7.24 38.86
C ILE A 113 -40.06 6.01 38.92
N VAL A 114 -40.57 4.87 39.38
CA VAL A 114 -39.81 3.62 39.45
C VAL A 114 -39.39 3.17 38.05
N ALA A 115 -40.27 3.31 37.04
CA ALA A 115 -39.94 3.00 35.65
C ALA A 115 -38.78 3.88 35.12
N ILE A 116 -38.80 5.20 35.35
CA ILE A 116 -37.72 6.12 34.95
C ILE A 116 -36.39 5.72 35.59
N VAL A 117 -36.38 5.44 36.90
CA VAL A 117 -35.16 5.07 37.63
C VAL A 117 -34.62 3.73 37.13
N MET A 118 -35.50 2.73 36.98
CA MET A 118 -35.14 1.41 36.47
C MET A 118 -34.61 1.46 35.05
N ASP A 119 -35.19 2.31 34.20
CA ASP A 119 -34.72 2.55 32.83
C ASP A 119 -33.30 3.11 32.84
N CYS A 120 -33.02 4.15 33.63
CA CYS A 120 -31.66 4.69 33.76
C CYS A 120 -30.66 3.65 34.29
N ILE A 121 -31.03 2.81 35.26
CA ILE A 121 -30.18 1.72 35.76
C ILE A 121 -29.89 0.69 34.65
N MET A 122 -30.92 0.31 33.91
CA MET A 122 -30.81 -0.61 32.78
C MET A 122 -29.90 -0.02 31.69
N THR A 123 -30.10 1.24 31.31
CA THR A 123 -29.27 1.98 30.35
C THR A 123 -27.82 2.06 30.82
N PHE A 124 -27.56 2.27 32.11
CA PHE A 124 -26.20 2.28 32.66
C PHE A 124 -25.47 0.95 32.39
N PHE A 125 -26.11 -0.19 32.68
CA PHE A 125 -25.49 -1.49 32.42
C PHE A 125 -25.41 -1.80 30.92
N GLY A 126 -26.44 -1.46 30.14
CA GLY A 126 -26.47 -1.62 28.69
C GLY A 126 -25.35 -0.84 28.00
N SER A 127 -25.23 0.46 28.28
CA SER A 127 -24.18 1.31 27.71
C SER A 127 -22.78 0.96 28.22
N THR A 128 -22.64 0.47 29.46
CA THR A 128 -21.35 -0.07 29.94
C THR A 128 -20.93 -1.29 29.11
N ALA A 129 -21.85 -2.22 28.89
CA ALA A 129 -21.56 -3.49 28.25
C ALA A 129 -21.38 -3.35 26.73
N ASN A 130 -22.32 -2.66 26.08
CA ASN A 130 -22.44 -2.60 24.64
C ASN A 130 -21.70 -1.40 24.05
N ASP A 131 -22.08 -0.19 24.47
CA ASP A 131 -21.60 1.05 23.86
C ASP A 131 -20.15 1.35 24.23
N ALA A 132 -19.77 1.16 25.49
CA ALA A 132 -18.42 1.39 25.98
C ALA A 132 -17.49 0.21 25.70
N ALA A 133 -17.83 -0.98 26.21
CA ALA A 133 -16.87 -2.09 26.23
C ALA A 133 -16.88 -2.94 24.96
N PHE A 134 -18.05 -3.36 24.45
CA PHE A 134 -18.15 -4.21 23.26
C PHE A 134 -17.73 -3.47 21.99
N ASN A 135 -18.18 -2.23 21.80
CA ASN A 135 -17.72 -1.43 20.67
C ASN A 135 -16.23 -1.08 20.74
N ALA A 136 -15.65 -0.86 21.93
CA ALA A 136 -14.20 -0.72 22.06
C ALA A 136 -13.47 -2.02 21.72
N TRP A 137 -13.96 -3.17 22.23
CA TRP A 137 -13.41 -4.50 21.91
C TRP A 137 -13.40 -4.81 20.41
N ILE A 138 -14.46 -4.43 19.68
CA ILE A 138 -14.50 -4.52 18.21
C ILE A 138 -13.37 -3.69 17.58
N THR A 139 -13.11 -2.48 18.10
CA THR A 139 -12.02 -1.63 17.60
C THR A 139 -10.65 -2.25 17.88
N ASP A 140 -10.49 -2.88 19.04
CA ASP A 140 -9.22 -3.44 19.51
C ASP A 140 -8.89 -4.80 18.82
N GLU A 141 -9.89 -5.63 18.50
CA GLU A 141 -9.67 -6.98 17.96
C GLU A 141 -9.82 -7.11 16.44
N ILE A 142 -10.51 -6.18 15.76
CA ILE A 142 -10.72 -6.24 14.31
C ILE A 142 -9.61 -5.50 13.57
N ASP A 143 -8.98 -6.22 12.64
CA ASP A 143 -7.93 -5.73 11.76
C ASP A 143 -8.41 -4.59 10.84
N ASN A 144 -7.52 -3.65 10.53
CA ASN A 144 -7.80 -2.43 9.75
C ASN A 144 -8.25 -2.74 8.31
N THR A 145 -7.86 -3.89 7.76
CA THR A 145 -8.09 -4.26 6.35
C THR A 145 -9.50 -4.76 6.05
N ASP A 146 -10.20 -5.34 7.04
CA ASP A 146 -11.54 -5.94 6.88
C ASP A 146 -12.66 -5.17 7.61
N ARG A 147 -12.36 -4.00 8.19
CA ARG A 147 -13.31 -3.31 9.09
C ARG A 147 -14.65 -2.99 8.43
N SER A 148 -14.67 -2.68 7.14
CA SER A 148 -15.91 -2.30 6.46
C SER A 148 -16.86 -3.48 6.30
N LYS A 149 -16.35 -4.70 6.07
CA LYS A 149 -17.14 -5.93 6.07
C LYS A 149 -17.80 -6.21 7.42
N TYR A 150 -17.08 -6.04 8.53
CA TYR A 150 -17.63 -6.23 9.87
C TYR A 150 -18.67 -5.15 10.20
N GLU A 151 -18.38 -3.90 9.86
CA GLU A 151 -19.30 -2.78 10.07
C GLU A 151 -20.56 -2.87 9.20
N ALA A 152 -20.46 -3.37 7.97
CA ALA A 152 -21.63 -3.64 7.14
C ALA A 152 -22.58 -4.64 7.80
N VAL A 153 -22.05 -5.69 8.45
CA VAL A 153 -22.89 -6.63 9.20
C VAL A 153 -23.47 -5.97 10.46
N LEU A 154 -22.63 -5.28 11.25
CA LEU A 154 -23.07 -4.60 12.48
C LEU A 154 -24.18 -3.56 12.22
N ALA A 155 -24.11 -2.82 11.11
CA ALA A 155 -25.11 -1.84 10.73
C ALA A 155 -26.50 -2.46 10.47
N THR A 156 -26.57 -3.76 10.15
CA THR A 156 -27.84 -4.47 9.91
C THR A 156 -28.47 -5.05 11.17
N LEU A 157 -27.71 -5.26 12.24
CA LEU A 157 -28.19 -5.92 13.46
C LEU A 157 -29.36 -5.19 14.15
N PRO A 158 -29.43 -3.84 14.20
CA PRO A 158 -30.62 -3.16 14.73
C PRO A 158 -31.89 -3.55 13.98
N LEU A 159 -31.80 -3.72 12.66
CA LEU A 159 -32.93 -4.05 11.81
C LEU A 159 -33.38 -5.51 12.00
N VAL A 160 -32.42 -6.43 12.10
CA VAL A 160 -32.68 -7.84 12.41
C VAL A 160 -33.35 -7.97 13.77
N SER A 161 -32.89 -7.20 14.76
CA SER A 161 -33.50 -7.13 16.08
C SER A 161 -34.96 -6.68 16.01
N MET A 162 -35.26 -5.58 15.32
CA MET A 162 -36.64 -5.10 15.14
C MET A 162 -37.55 -6.18 14.53
N ILE A 163 -37.08 -6.92 13.51
CA ILE A 163 -37.84 -8.01 12.89
C ILE A 163 -38.12 -9.13 13.89
N LEU A 164 -37.14 -9.52 14.72
CA LEU A 164 -37.32 -10.56 15.73
C LEU A 164 -38.33 -10.14 16.81
N VAL A 165 -38.22 -8.91 17.30
CA VAL A 165 -39.13 -8.41 18.34
C VAL A 165 -40.55 -8.26 17.79
N PHE A 166 -40.74 -7.56 16.66
CA PHE A 166 -42.06 -7.33 16.06
C PHE A 166 -42.68 -8.60 15.48
N GLY A 167 -41.88 -9.46 14.84
CA GLY A 167 -42.39 -10.63 14.13
C GLY A 167 -42.63 -11.84 15.03
N VAL A 168 -41.87 -11.99 16.12
CA VAL A 168 -41.87 -13.22 16.94
C VAL A 168 -42.42 -12.98 18.34
N LEU A 169 -42.07 -11.86 18.99
CA LEU A 169 -42.37 -11.63 20.40
C LEU A 169 -43.60 -10.73 20.63
N ASP A 170 -43.97 -9.91 19.65
CA ASP A 170 -45.07 -8.95 19.77
C ASP A 170 -46.40 -9.59 20.18
N GLY A 171 -46.71 -10.78 19.65
CA GLY A 171 -47.93 -11.52 19.99
C GLY A 171 -48.07 -11.90 21.47
N LEU A 172 -46.99 -11.89 22.26
CA LEU A 172 -47.05 -12.04 23.72
C LEU A 172 -47.56 -10.76 24.39
N THR A 173 -47.07 -9.61 23.94
CA THR A 173 -47.45 -8.29 24.50
C THR A 173 -48.90 -7.95 24.17
N GLN A 174 -49.38 -8.27 22.96
CA GLN A 174 -50.79 -8.12 22.58
C GLN A 174 -51.74 -8.98 23.42
N LYS A 175 -51.27 -10.13 23.93
CA LYS A 175 -52.02 -11.00 24.84
C LYS A 175 -51.89 -10.60 26.32
N GLY A 176 -51.27 -9.45 26.61
CA GLY A 176 -51.03 -8.95 27.97
C GLY A 176 -49.96 -9.72 28.77
N ARG A 177 -49.22 -10.64 28.13
CA ARG A 177 -48.18 -11.48 28.78
C ARG A 177 -46.82 -10.76 28.85
N TRP A 178 -46.82 -9.56 29.42
CA TRP A 178 -45.62 -8.73 29.61
C TRP A 178 -44.59 -9.41 30.53
N ASP A 179 -45.07 -10.19 31.49
CA ASP A 179 -44.27 -11.03 32.39
C ASP A 179 -43.35 -11.99 31.61
N LEU A 180 -43.94 -12.77 30.70
CA LEU A 180 -43.24 -13.77 29.91
C LEU A 180 -42.34 -13.11 28.86
N PHE A 181 -42.77 -11.99 28.30
CA PHE A 181 -42.00 -11.21 27.34
C PHE A 181 -40.67 -10.73 27.95
N PHE A 182 -40.71 -10.03 29.09
CA PHE A 182 -39.50 -9.55 29.74
C PHE A 182 -38.62 -10.68 30.27
N LEU A 183 -39.20 -11.80 30.70
CA LEU A 183 -38.45 -12.97 31.14
C LEU A 183 -37.65 -13.62 29.99
N ILE A 184 -38.27 -13.84 28.83
CA ILE A 184 -37.61 -14.44 27.65
C ILE A 184 -36.46 -13.54 27.19
N VAL A 185 -36.74 -12.25 27.05
CA VAL A 185 -35.78 -11.26 26.56
C VAL A 185 -34.63 -11.11 27.54
N GLY A 186 -34.91 -10.75 28.79
CA GLY A 186 -33.88 -10.50 29.78
C GLY A 186 -33.08 -11.77 30.12
N GLY A 187 -33.73 -12.94 30.06
CA GLY A 187 -33.07 -14.24 30.12
C GLY A 187 -32.08 -14.46 28.98
N SER A 188 -32.45 -14.16 27.73
CA SER A 188 -31.57 -14.29 26.58
C SER A 188 -30.34 -13.37 26.65
N VAL A 189 -30.52 -12.12 27.08
CA VAL A 189 -29.45 -11.12 27.27
C VAL A 189 -28.51 -11.57 28.41
N SER A 190 -29.08 -12.06 29.52
CA SER A 190 -28.32 -12.58 30.67
C SER A 190 -27.46 -13.80 30.30
N LEU A 191 -28.04 -14.74 29.56
CA LEU A 191 -27.33 -15.91 29.02
C LEU A 191 -26.20 -15.50 28.07
N GLY A 192 -26.38 -14.41 27.31
CA GLY A 192 -25.31 -13.80 26.52
C GLY A 192 -24.10 -13.38 27.36
N GLY A 193 -24.34 -12.75 28.51
CA GLY A 193 -23.28 -12.40 29.47
C GLY A 193 -22.49 -13.61 29.95
N ILE A 194 -23.17 -14.70 30.31
CA ILE A 194 -22.56 -15.98 30.72
C ILE A 194 -21.77 -16.59 29.55
N PHE A 195 -22.36 -16.63 28.36
CA PHE A 195 -21.70 -17.14 27.16
C PHE A 195 -20.39 -16.40 26.88
N GLY A 196 -20.37 -15.08 27.04
CA GLY A 196 -19.16 -14.27 26.84
C GLY A 196 -18.01 -14.61 27.77
N MET A 197 -18.29 -15.14 28.98
CA MET A 197 -17.21 -15.56 29.89
C MET A 197 -16.35 -16.68 29.28
N PHE A 198 -16.93 -17.53 28.45
CA PHE A 198 -16.22 -18.65 27.82
C PHE A 198 -15.68 -18.32 26.42
N PHE A 199 -16.39 -17.49 25.65
CA PHE A 199 -16.05 -17.26 24.24
C PHE A 199 -15.30 -15.96 23.97
N LEU A 200 -15.48 -14.94 24.80
CA LEU A 200 -14.88 -13.62 24.60
C LEU A 200 -13.42 -13.61 25.10
N LYS A 201 -12.51 -13.08 24.28
CA LYS A 201 -11.08 -12.96 24.59
C LYS A 201 -10.79 -11.57 25.14
N GLU A 202 -9.91 -11.48 26.13
CA GLU A 202 -9.44 -10.20 26.65
C GLU A 202 -8.52 -9.51 25.63
N SER A 203 -8.73 -8.21 25.42
CA SER A 203 -7.93 -7.40 24.51
C SER A 203 -6.57 -7.08 25.11
N ALA A 204 -5.52 -7.11 24.29
CA ALA A 204 -4.14 -6.90 24.73
C ALA A 204 -3.81 -5.39 24.80
N ILE A 205 -4.35 -4.70 25.80
CA ILE A 205 -4.24 -3.24 25.94
C ILE A 205 -3.24 -2.89 27.07
N PRO A 206 -2.25 -2.01 26.83
CA PRO A 206 -1.36 -1.49 27.87
C PRO A 206 -2.14 -0.70 28.94
N LYS A 207 -1.81 -0.89 30.22
CA LYS A 207 -2.44 -0.12 31.30
C LYS A 207 -2.01 1.35 31.25
N SER A 208 -2.98 2.25 31.22
CA SER A 208 -2.72 3.70 31.23
C SER A 208 -2.28 4.19 32.62
N LYS A 209 -1.19 4.96 32.66
CA LYS A 209 -0.69 5.65 33.88
C LYS A 209 -1.40 6.99 34.18
N GLN A 210 -2.28 7.46 33.29
CA GLN A 210 -2.96 8.75 33.44
C GLN A 210 -4.14 8.68 34.43
N SER A 211 -4.48 9.83 35.03
CA SER A 211 -5.66 9.92 35.89
C SER A 211 -6.95 9.76 35.07
N LEU A 212 -8.00 9.23 35.70
CA LEU A 212 -9.27 8.97 35.01
C LEU A 212 -9.89 10.26 34.46
N PHE A 213 -9.83 11.35 35.25
CA PHE A 213 -10.30 12.66 34.83
C PHE A 213 -9.52 13.21 33.62
N SER A 214 -8.19 13.05 33.62
CA SER A 214 -7.36 13.43 32.48
C SER A 214 -7.73 12.64 31.21
N ASN A 215 -8.09 11.36 31.34
CA ASN A 215 -8.56 10.56 30.21
C ASN A 215 -9.91 11.05 29.68
N ILE A 216 -10.88 11.34 30.55
CA ILE A 216 -12.21 11.82 30.13
C ILE A 216 -12.11 13.15 29.36
N VAL A 217 -11.31 14.10 29.86
CA VAL A 217 -11.16 15.43 29.22
C VAL A 217 -10.27 15.37 27.97
N TYR A 218 -9.45 14.32 27.81
CA TYR A 218 -8.46 14.19 26.73
C TYR A 218 -9.06 14.46 25.34
N GLY A 219 -10.15 13.77 24.99
CA GLY A 219 -10.76 13.90 23.65
C GLY A 219 -11.59 15.17 23.46
N PHE A 220 -11.64 16.09 24.44
CA PHE A 220 -12.22 17.42 24.26
C PHE A 220 -11.16 18.51 24.15
N LYS A 221 -9.87 18.18 24.34
CA LYS A 221 -8.78 19.15 24.23
C LYS A 221 -8.63 19.63 22.78
N PRO A 222 -8.57 20.95 22.52
CA PRO A 222 -8.37 21.48 21.17
C PRO A 222 -7.12 20.93 20.46
N ALA A 223 -6.04 20.67 21.21
CA ALA A 223 -4.82 20.07 20.70
C ALA A 223 -5.06 18.64 20.17
N VAL A 224 -5.82 17.81 20.91
CA VAL A 224 -6.14 16.43 20.53
C VAL A 224 -7.07 16.42 19.31
N ILE A 225 -8.02 17.34 19.23
CA ILE A 225 -8.89 17.51 18.06
C ILE A 225 -8.06 17.87 16.82
N LYS A 226 -7.09 18.78 16.97
CA LYS A 226 -6.20 19.21 15.87
C LYS A 226 -5.22 18.12 15.44
N GLU A 227 -4.78 17.27 16.36
CA GLU A 227 -3.92 16.11 16.08
C GLU A 227 -4.69 14.97 15.40
N ASN A 228 -5.97 14.79 15.77
CA ASN A 228 -6.82 13.70 15.29
C ASN A 228 -7.92 14.19 14.34
N LYS A 229 -7.64 15.18 13.48
CA LYS A 229 -8.65 15.80 12.60
C LYS A 229 -9.48 14.79 11.79
N ARG A 230 -8.85 13.73 11.27
CA ARG A 230 -9.52 12.69 10.50
C ARG A 230 -10.64 12.02 11.30
N LEU A 231 -10.40 11.76 12.58
CA LEU A 231 -11.40 11.19 13.49
C LEU A 231 -12.59 12.14 13.68
N TYR A 232 -12.34 13.42 13.98
CA TYR A 232 -13.42 14.39 14.23
C TYR A 232 -14.19 14.76 12.96
N LEU A 233 -13.55 14.75 11.79
CA LEU A 233 -14.23 14.90 10.52
C LEU A 233 -15.13 13.69 10.23
N ALA A 234 -14.67 12.47 10.50
CA ALA A 234 -15.50 11.27 10.39
C ALA A 234 -16.67 11.26 11.40
N LEU A 235 -16.44 11.70 12.65
CA LEU A 235 -17.49 11.91 13.65
C LEU A 235 -18.49 12.98 13.19
N THR A 236 -18.05 14.03 12.51
CA THR A 236 -18.93 15.06 11.94
C THR A 236 -19.76 14.51 10.79
N CYS A 237 -19.20 13.64 9.93
CA CYS A 237 -19.98 12.91 8.93
C CYS A 237 -21.06 12.05 9.60
N LEU A 238 -20.72 11.35 10.68
CA LEU A 238 -21.68 10.54 11.45
C LEU A 238 -22.81 11.40 12.01
N LEU A 239 -22.47 12.57 12.59
CA LEU A 239 -23.45 13.52 13.11
C LEU A 239 -24.45 13.96 12.05
N VAL A 240 -23.97 14.37 10.87
CA VAL A 240 -24.87 14.80 9.79
C VAL A 240 -25.79 13.66 9.33
N LEU A 241 -25.25 12.44 9.17
CA LEU A 241 -26.03 11.27 8.78
C LEU A 241 -27.10 10.92 9.84
N SER A 242 -26.71 10.95 11.12
CA SER A 242 -27.63 10.69 12.23
C SER A 242 -28.70 11.77 12.33
N ILE A 243 -28.38 13.06 12.18
CA ILE A 243 -29.39 14.13 12.17
C ILE A 243 -30.36 13.89 11.02
N ALA A 244 -29.88 13.66 9.79
CA ALA A 244 -30.73 13.43 8.62
C ALA A 244 -31.70 12.27 8.83
N THR A 245 -31.25 11.19 9.48
CA THR A 245 -32.09 10.05 9.86
C THR A 245 -33.12 10.45 10.93
N GLN A 246 -32.71 11.18 11.96
CA GLN A 246 -33.60 11.63 13.05
C GLN A 246 -34.63 12.69 12.65
N VAL A 247 -34.48 13.34 11.48
CA VAL A 247 -35.52 14.26 10.94
C VAL A 247 -36.84 13.54 10.67
N PHE A 248 -36.79 12.30 10.16
CA PHE A 248 -38.01 11.56 9.77
C PHE A 248 -38.30 10.34 10.64
N MET A 249 -37.30 9.72 11.28
CA MET A 249 -37.49 8.44 11.99
C MET A 249 -38.58 8.47 13.07
N PRO A 250 -38.66 9.47 13.97
CA PRO A 250 -39.73 9.52 14.97
C PRO A 250 -41.13 9.63 14.36
N TYR A 251 -41.23 10.19 13.16
CA TYR A 251 -42.48 10.46 12.47
C TYR A 251 -42.82 9.39 11.43
N PHE A 252 -41.95 8.40 11.21
CA PHE A 252 -42.05 7.47 10.09
C PHE A 252 -43.34 6.64 10.14
N ILE A 253 -43.63 6.00 11.28
CA ILE A 253 -44.83 5.17 11.45
C ILE A 253 -46.08 6.03 11.31
N ILE A 254 -46.07 7.23 11.93
CA ILE A 254 -47.18 8.19 11.87
C ILE A 254 -47.42 8.65 10.42
N TYR A 255 -46.36 8.89 9.63
CA TYR A 255 -46.47 9.24 8.22
C TYR A 255 -47.14 8.11 7.41
N ILE A 256 -46.75 6.85 7.62
CA ILE A 256 -47.37 5.71 6.90
C ILE A 256 -48.85 5.53 7.30
N GLN A 257 -49.17 5.62 8.59
CA GLN A 257 -50.52 5.36 9.10
C GLN A 257 -51.47 6.55 8.89
N ALA A 258 -51.05 7.75 9.27
CA ALA A 258 -51.92 8.93 9.27
C ALA A 258 -51.93 9.70 7.95
N TYR A 259 -50.79 9.79 7.25
CA TYR A 259 -50.72 10.50 5.96
C TYR A 259 -51.01 9.58 4.77
N LEU A 260 -50.40 8.39 4.70
CA LEU A 260 -50.60 7.46 3.59
C LEU A 260 -51.80 6.51 3.79
N GLN A 261 -52.40 6.49 4.98
CA GLN A 261 -53.53 5.62 5.33
C GLN A 261 -53.24 4.13 5.11
N ILE A 262 -52.00 3.70 5.39
CA ILE A 262 -51.59 2.29 5.29
C ILE A 262 -51.43 1.71 6.70
N ASN A 263 -52.29 0.74 7.03
CA ASN A 263 -52.28 0.11 8.35
C ASN A 263 -51.20 -0.99 8.49
N ASP A 264 -50.81 -1.64 7.38
CA ASP A 264 -49.82 -2.74 7.37
C ASP A 264 -48.36 -2.25 7.30
N TYR A 265 -48.01 -1.20 8.05
CA TYR A 265 -46.67 -0.59 8.03
C TYR A 265 -45.55 -1.57 8.40
N ALA A 266 -45.85 -2.58 9.24
CA ALA A 266 -44.90 -3.60 9.66
C ALA A 266 -44.38 -4.45 8.48
N LEU A 267 -45.25 -4.79 7.52
CA LEU A 267 -44.86 -5.57 6.34
C LEU A 267 -43.96 -4.75 5.39
N ILE A 268 -44.27 -3.47 5.22
CA ILE A 268 -43.47 -2.53 4.42
C ILE A 268 -42.08 -2.38 5.05
N LEU A 269 -42.03 -2.16 6.36
CA LEU A 269 -40.78 -2.02 7.10
C LEU A 269 -39.96 -3.31 6.99
N ALA A 270 -40.55 -4.48 7.26
CA ALA A 270 -39.86 -5.77 7.15
C ALA A 270 -39.24 -5.98 5.76
N ALA A 271 -39.98 -5.71 4.69
CA ALA A 271 -39.47 -5.85 3.31
C ALA A 271 -38.27 -4.92 3.05
N VAL A 272 -38.38 -3.64 3.43
CA VAL A 272 -37.31 -2.65 3.25
C VAL A 272 -36.06 -3.04 4.04
N LEU A 273 -36.23 -3.43 5.30
CA LEU A 273 -35.13 -3.73 6.21
C LEU A 273 -34.38 -5.00 5.80
N ILE A 274 -35.08 -6.07 5.40
CA ILE A 274 -34.46 -7.33 4.96
C ILE A 274 -33.61 -7.10 3.71
N VAL A 275 -34.19 -6.49 2.68
CA VAL A 275 -33.50 -6.30 1.38
C VAL A 275 -32.31 -5.35 1.54
N SER A 276 -32.48 -4.24 2.27
CA SER A 276 -31.38 -3.28 2.49
C SER A 276 -30.24 -3.88 3.31
N SER A 277 -30.55 -4.78 4.26
CA SER A 277 -29.54 -5.48 5.04
C SER A 277 -28.71 -6.42 4.17
N VAL A 278 -29.34 -7.18 3.28
CA VAL A 278 -28.64 -8.05 2.32
C VAL A 278 -27.74 -7.22 1.41
N ILE A 279 -28.23 -6.11 0.87
CA ILE A 279 -27.45 -5.20 0.02
C ILE A 279 -26.22 -4.68 0.77
N SER A 280 -26.39 -4.19 2.00
CA SER A 280 -25.30 -3.65 2.82
C SER A 280 -24.19 -4.70 3.07
N VAL A 281 -24.56 -5.93 3.44
CA VAL A 281 -23.60 -7.02 3.68
C VAL A 281 -22.82 -7.39 2.42
N LEU A 282 -23.48 -7.45 1.26
CA LEU A 282 -22.81 -7.71 -0.02
C LEU A 282 -21.85 -6.58 -0.40
N PHE A 283 -22.22 -5.33 -0.11
CA PHE A 283 -21.39 -4.16 -0.40
C PHE A 283 -20.16 -4.03 0.52
N GLY A 284 -20.16 -4.67 1.70
CA GLY A 284 -19.01 -4.67 2.60
C GLY A 284 -17.69 -5.06 1.91
N LYS A 285 -17.71 -6.12 1.10
CA LYS A 285 -16.54 -6.57 0.31
C LYS A 285 -16.13 -5.58 -0.78
N VAL A 286 -17.08 -4.84 -1.33
CA VAL A 286 -16.84 -3.83 -2.37
C VAL A 286 -16.12 -2.62 -1.77
N ILE A 287 -16.49 -2.22 -0.55
CA ILE A 287 -15.83 -1.13 0.18
C ILE A 287 -14.37 -1.47 0.44
N ASP A 288 -14.08 -2.69 0.91
CA ASP A 288 -12.70 -3.11 1.18
C ASP A 288 -11.85 -3.19 -0.10
N LYS A 289 -12.46 -3.58 -1.24
CA LYS A 289 -11.77 -3.64 -2.53
C LYS A 289 -11.50 -2.26 -3.17
N LEU A 290 -12.48 -1.36 -3.15
CA LEU A 290 -12.39 -0.06 -3.85
C LEU A 290 -11.85 1.06 -2.95
N GLY A 291 -11.90 0.88 -1.64
CA GLY A 291 -11.55 1.86 -0.63
C GLY A 291 -12.70 2.80 -0.27
N THR A 292 -12.74 3.18 1.01
CA THR A 292 -13.72 4.07 1.67
C THR A 292 -14.08 5.29 0.84
N PHE A 293 -13.09 6.04 0.35
CA PHE A 293 -13.29 7.32 -0.32
C PHE A 293 -13.94 7.19 -1.71
N LYS A 294 -13.73 6.09 -2.43
CA LYS A 294 -14.35 5.88 -3.75
C LYS A 294 -15.83 5.51 -3.65
N VAL A 295 -16.22 4.83 -2.56
CA VAL A 295 -17.59 4.34 -2.36
C VAL A 295 -18.48 5.36 -1.63
N PHE A 296 -17.90 6.27 -0.86
CA PHE A 296 -18.67 7.24 -0.06
C PHE A 296 -19.62 8.11 -0.89
N ILE A 297 -19.14 8.74 -1.97
CA ILE A 297 -19.97 9.64 -2.80
C ILE A 297 -21.14 8.88 -3.46
N PRO A 298 -20.93 7.73 -4.13
CA PRO A 298 -22.04 6.92 -4.62
C PRO A 298 -23.06 6.58 -3.53
N ALA A 299 -22.61 6.15 -2.35
CA ALA A 299 -23.51 5.79 -1.24
C ALA A 299 -24.32 7.00 -0.73
N ALA A 300 -23.69 8.18 -0.63
CA ALA A 300 -24.37 9.42 -0.26
C ALA A 300 -25.44 9.83 -1.27
N ILE A 301 -25.12 9.73 -2.57
CA ILE A 301 -26.08 9.98 -3.65
C ILE A 301 -27.24 8.98 -3.55
N THR A 302 -26.97 7.69 -3.34
CA THR A 302 -28.02 6.67 -3.17
C THR A 302 -28.95 6.99 -2.00
N PHE A 303 -28.42 7.41 -0.85
CA PHE A 303 -29.24 7.79 0.31
C PHE A 303 -30.13 9.01 0.01
N ILE A 304 -29.54 10.07 -0.56
CA ILE A 304 -30.27 11.31 -0.91
C ILE A 304 -31.36 11.04 -1.96
N VAL A 305 -31.05 10.25 -2.99
CA VAL A 305 -32.03 9.86 -4.02
C VAL A 305 -33.15 9.04 -3.39
N GLY A 306 -32.85 8.11 -2.48
CA GLY A 306 -33.88 7.36 -1.76
C GLY A 306 -34.83 8.26 -0.95
N LEU A 307 -34.30 9.27 -0.26
CA LEU A 307 -35.11 10.27 0.45
C LEU A 307 -36.00 11.07 -0.52
N LEU A 308 -35.46 11.49 -1.66
CA LEU A 308 -36.25 12.19 -2.70
C LEU A 308 -37.31 11.28 -3.33
N MET A 309 -37.04 9.98 -3.49
CA MET A 309 -38.05 9.02 -3.95
C MET A 309 -39.18 8.88 -2.93
N MET A 310 -38.88 8.87 -1.62
CA MET A 310 -39.89 8.85 -0.56
C MET A 310 -40.80 10.08 -0.59
N PHE A 311 -40.30 11.24 -1.03
CA PHE A 311 -41.12 12.44 -1.23
C PHE A 311 -42.25 12.21 -2.25
N PHE A 312 -42.04 11.42 -3.30
CA PHE A 312 -43.05 11.13 -4.33
C PHE A 312 -43.81 9.81 -4.13
N ALA A 313 -43.27 8.89 -3.32
CA ALA A 313 -43.86 7.57 -3.11
C ALA A 313 -45.21 7.66 -2.38
N ARG A 314 -46.25 7.08 -2.99
CA ARG A 314 -47.62 7.04 -2.43
C ARG A 314 -48.24 5.65 -2.42
N LYS A 315 -47.77 4.73 -3.26
CA LYS A 315 -48.26 3.34 -3.33
C LYS A 315 -47.32 2.42 -2.55
N VAL A 316 -47.86 1.36 -1.94
CA VAL A 316 -47.10 0.35 -1.17
C VAL A 316 -45.80 -0.08 -1.88
N LEU A 317 -45.90 -0.50 -3.15
CA LEU A 317 -44.72 -0.92 -3.93
C LEU A 317 -43.68 0.20 -4.10
N THR A 318 -44.12 1.42 -4.42
CA THR A 318 -43.20 2.56 -4.60
C THR A 318 -42.53 2.98 -3.28
N ILE A 319 -43.23 2.83 -2.15
CA ILE A 319 -42.70 3.10 -0.81
C ILE A 319 -41.65 2.04 -0.45
N ILE A 320 -41.91 0.77 -0.73
CA ILE A 320 -40.94 -0.31 -0.52
C ILE A 320 -39.68 -0.07 -1.36
N LEU A 321 -39.82 0.22 -2.66
CA LEU A 321 -38.67 0.49 -3.53
C LEU A 321 -37.86 1.71 -3.08
N ALA A 322 -38.53 2.84 -2.80
CA ALA A 322 -37.88 4.05 -2.31
C ALA A 322 -37.20 3.81 -0.95
N GLY A 323 -37.87 3.09 -0.05
CA GLY A 323 -37.35 2.70 1.25
C GLY A 323 -36.10 1.82 1.13
N ILE A 324 -36.07 0.86 0.20
CA ILE A 324 -34.90 0.01 -0.06
C ILE A 324 -33.70 0.85 -0.51
N VAL A 325 -33.89 1.76 -1.47
CA VAL A 325 -32.83 2.65 -1.95
C VAL A 325 -32.30 3.52 -0.82
N MET A 326 -33.19 4.16 -0.07
CA MET A 326 -32.87 5.01 1.07
C MET A 326 -32.08 4.23 2.14
N MET A 327 -32.62 3.12 2.62
CA MET A 327 -32.01 2.36 3.70
C MET A 327 -30.70 1.69 3.27
N SER A 328 -30.59 1.24 2.03
CA SER A 328 -29.32 0.70 1.51
C SER A 328 -28.22 1.76 1.51
N GLY A 329 -28.51 2.98 1.02
CA GLY A 329 -27.56 4.10 1.06
C GLY A 329 -27.16 4.46 2.49
N ASN A 330 -28.13 4.54 3.41
CA ASN A 330 -27.88 4.85 4.82
C ASN A 330 -26.99 3.80 5.52
N LEU A 331 -27.28 2.51 5.31
CA LEU A 331 -26.51 1.41 5.91
C LEU A 331 -25.08 1.35 5.37
N ILE A 332 -24.90 1.55 4.05
CA ILE A 332 -23.57 1.60 3.43
C ILE A 332 -22.78 2.80 3.99
N LEU A 333 -23.37 4.00 4.05
CA LEU A 333 -22.71 5.16 4.65
C LEU A 333 -22.34 4.93 6.12
N THR A 334 -23.25 4.34 6.89
CA THR A 334 -23.01 4.01 8.32
C THR A 334 -21.81 3.07 8.45
N ALA A 335 -21.72 2.04 7.61
CA ALA A 335 -20.59 1.11 7.62
C ALA A 335 -19.26 1.80 7.27
N ILE A 336 -19.26 2.65 6.23
CA ILE A 336 -18.08 3.39 5.78
C ILE A 336 -17.58 4.36 6.87
N ILE A 337 -18.50 5.12 7.47
CA ILE A 337 -18.16 6.14 8.48
C ILE A 337 -17.69 5.48 9.77
N ASN A 338 -18.39 4.47 10.28
CA ASN A 338 -17.98 3.77 11.49
C ASN A 338 -16.65 3.03 11.31
N GLY A 339 -16.42 2.41 10.15
CA GLY A 339 -15.13 1.82 9.81
C GLY A 339 -14.01 2.87 9.82
N SER A 340 -14.27 4.05 9.26
CA SER A 340 -13.33 5.18 9.28
C SER A 340 -13.05 5.69 10.70
N ILE A 341 -14.08 5.85 11.54
CA ILE A 341 -13.94 6.27 12.93
C ILE A 341 -13.04 5.29 13.70
N ARG A 342 -13.24 3.99 13.53
CA ARG A 342 -12.37 2.98 14.15
C ARG A 342 -10.94 3.07 13.65
N ASN A 343 -10.73 3.27 12.34
CA ASN A 343 -9.40 3.43 11.73
C ASN A 343 -8.65 4.65 12.27
N TYR A 344 -9.37 5.73 12.56
CA TYR A 344 -8.78 6.97 13.07
C TYR A 344 -8.77 7.09 14.59
N THR A 345 -9.34 6.12 15.30
CA THR A 345 -9.34 6.12 16.78
C THR A 345 -7.93 5.79 17.28
N PRO A 346 -7.32 6.63 18.14
CA PRO A 346 -6.01 6.37 18.72
C PRO A 346 -5.94 5.02 19.44
N GLN A 347 -4.81 4.34 19.28
CA GLN A 347 -4.51 3.10 20.00
C GLN A 347 -4.60 3.35 21.51
N ASP A 348 -5.11 2.36 22.24
CA ASP A 348 -5.28 2.35 23.71
C ASP A 348 -6.29 3.36 24.27
N LYS A 349 -7.04 4.05 23.41
CA LYS A 349 -8.11 4.99 23.81
C LYS A 349 -9.47 4.67 23.19
N ALA A 350 -9.64 3.44 22.72
CA ALA A 350 -10.86 3.02 22.02
C ALA A 350 -12.12 3.20 22.87
N GLY A 351 -12.06 2.93 24.18
CA GLY A 351 -13.18 3.08 25.09
C GLY A 351 -13.60 4.54 25.27
N LEU A 352 -12.64 5.44 25.53
CA LEU A 352 -12.88 6.88 25.64
C LEU A 352 -13.59 7.43 24.40
N PHE A 353 -13.10 7.09 23.21
CA PHE A 353 -13.65 7.62 21.96
C PHE A 353 -15.03 7.04 21.61
N GLN A 354 -15.47 5.93 22.20
CA GLN A 354 -16.88 5.51 22.09
C GLN A 354 -17.82 6.50 22.79
N GLY A 355 -17.44 7.05 23.95
CA GLY A 355 -18.25 8.07 24.63
C GLY A 355 -18.39 9.34 23.80
N ILE A 356 -17.29 9.76 23.15
CA ILE A 356 -17.31 10.89 22.22
C ILE A 356 -18.17 10.55 21.00
N ARG A 357 -18.08 9.33 20.46
CA ARG A 357 -18.94 8.88 19.36
C ARG A 357 -20.42 8.97 19.71
N MET A 358 -20.84 8.64 20.94
CA MET A 358 -22.24 8.74 21.38
C MET A 358 -22.78 10.18 21.35
N ILE A 359 -21.93 11.18 21.58
CA ILE A 359 -22.32 12.60 21.45
C ILE A 359 -22.74 12.91 20.00
N PHE A 360 -21.97 12.43 19.02
CA PHE A 360 -22.21 12.69 17.60
C PHE A 360 -23.29 11.76 17.02
N MET A 361 -23.44 10.55 17.54
CA MET A 361 -24.37 9.54 17.02
C MET A 361 -25.76 9.61 17.63
N VAL A 362 -25.87 9.96 18.92
CA VAL A 362 -27.10 9.85 19.71
C VAL A 362 -27.50 11.19 20.31
N MET A 363 -26.68 11.76 21.20
CA MET A 363 -27.09 12.94 21.99
C MET A 363 -27.47 14.16 21.13
N LEU A 364 -26.59 14.59 20.21
CA LEU A 364 -26.88 15.74 19.35
C LEU A 364 -27.97 15.42 18.30
N PRO A 365 -27.93 14.28 17.57
CA PRO A 365 -28.96 13.94 16.59
C PRO A 365 -30.37 13.83 17.16
N MET A 366 -30.54 13.23 18.35
CA MET A 366 -31.86 13.05 18.98
C MET A 366 -32.49 14.36 19.44
N ILE A 367 -31.71 15.44 19.56
CA ILE A 367 -32.22 16.78 19.84
C ILE A 367 -32.51 17.52 18.52
N ILE A 368 -31.52 17.58 17.64
CA ILE A 368 -31.58 18.43 16.44
C ILE A 368 -32.55 17.86 15.40
N GLY A 369 -32.52 16.55 15.15
CA GLY A 369 -33.33 15.90 14.12
C GLY A 369 -34.84 16.09 14.35
N PRO A 370 -35.38 15.71 15.53
CA PRO A 370 -36.81 15.87 15.80
C PRO A 370 -37.26 17.34 15.79
N ILE A 371 -36.41 18.29 16.19
CA ILE A 371 -36.73 19.73 16.09
C ILE A 371 -36.93 20.14 14.62
N ILE A 372 -36.02 19.74 13.73
CA ILE A 372 -36.14 20.01 12.28
C ILE A 372 -37.41 19.36 11.74
N GLY A 373 -37.67 18.10 12.08
CA GLY A 373 -38.88 17.38 11.67
C GLY A 373 -40.16 18.09 12.14
N ALA A 374 -40.24 18.44 13.43
CA ALA A 374 -41.38 19.15 14.00
C ALA A 374 -41.65 20.50 13.32
N LEU A 375 -40.61 21.29 13.04
CA LEU A 375 -40.76 22.58 12.34
C LEU A 375 -41.33 22.44 10.93
N VAL A 376 -40.98 21.36 10.23
CA VAL A 376 -41.51 21.06 8.89
C VAL A 376 -42.98 20.63 8.96
N ILE A 377 -43.34 19.87 10.01
CA ILE A 377 -44.70 19.36 10.23
C ILE A 377 -45.67 20.47 10.64
N LYS A 378 -45.23 21.39 11.52
CA LYS A 378 -46.04 22.48 12.08
C LYS A 378 -46.59 23.47 11.06
N ASN A 379 -45.92 23.56 9.93
CA ASN A 379 -46.31 24.45 8.83
C ASN A 379 -47.17 23.76 7.76
N SER A 380 -47.64 22.53 8.01
CA SER A 380 -48.32 21.72 6.99
C SER A 380 -49.85 21.82 6.96
N GLY A 381 -50.47 22.28 8.05
CA GLY A 381 -51.93 22.43 8.17
C GLY A 381 -52.75 21.14 8.23
N ASN A 382 -52.11 19.95 8.21
CA ASN A 382 -52.81 18.67 8.28
C ASN A 382 -52.84 18.16 9.72
N THR A 383 -54.01 17.74 10.21
CA THR A 383 -54.19 17.23 11.58
C THR A 383 -54.99 15.94 11.62
N TYR A 384 -54.74 15.08 12.60
CA TYR A 384 -55.52 13.89 12.93
C TYR A 384 -55.90 13.92 14.42
N VAL A 385 -56.97 13.22 14.79
CA VAL A 385 -57.40 13.13 16.19
C VAL A 385 -56.94 11.80 16.76
N ASP A 386 -56.15 11.87 17.83
CA ASP A 386 -55.66 10.71 18.56
C ASP A 386 -55.98 10.91 20.04
N LEU A 387 -56.75 9.98 20.62
CA LEU A 387 -57.23 10.04 22.01
C LEU A 387 -57.92 11.39 22.37
N GLY A 388 -58.66 11.97 21.43
CA GLY A 388 -59.38 13.24 21.63
C GLY A 388 -58.53 14.51 21.50
N VAL A 389 -57.25 14.39 21.17
CA VAL A 389 -56.33 15.52 20.95
C VAL A 389 -56.02 15.65 19.45
N VAL A 390 -56.11 16.88 18.94
CA VAL A 390 -55.72 17.21 17.56
C VAL A 390 -54.18 17.21 17.49
N LYS A 391 -53.61 16.28 16.74
CA LYS A 391 -52.16 16.16 16.48
C LYS A 391 -51.87 16.45 15.02
N GLU A 392 -50.72 17.05 14.72
CA GLU A 392 -50.33 17.35 13.34
C GLU A 392 -49.84 16.10 12.60
N VAL A 393 -50.20 15.99 11.33
CA VAL A 393 -49.84 14.85 10.46
C VAL A 393 -48.54 15.17 9.72
N PRO A 394 -47.52 14.31 9.80
CA PRO A 394 -46.32 14.49 8.99
C PRO A 394 -46.63 14.48 7.49
N THR A 395 -46.07 15.43 6.75
CA THR A 395 -46.24 15.51 5.28
C THR A 395 -44.96 15.08 4.55
N PRO A 396 -45.02 14.83 3.22
CA PRO A 396 -43.86 14.41 2.45
C PRO A 396 -42.67 15.39 2.54
N ALA A 397 -42.90 16.64 2.93
CA ALA A 397 -41.87 17.64 3.16
C ALA A 397 -40.78 17.20 4.15
N ILE A 398 -41.08 16.29 5.10
CA ILE A 398 -40.09 15.73 6.03
C ILE A 398 -38.96 15.00 5.30
N TRP A 399 -39.25 14.35 4.17
CA TRP A 399 -38.26 13.65 3.35
C TRP A 399 -37.34 14.62 2.62
N LEU A 400 -37.89 15.74 2.15
CA LEU A 400 -37.11 16.80 1.51
C LEU A 400 -36.19 17.49 2.53
N ALA A 401 -36.69 17.77 3.74
CA ALA A 401 -35.88 18.32 4.83
C ALA A 401 -34.73 17.37 5.21
N SER A 402 -35.01 16.07 5.33
CA SER A 402 -33.96 15.05 5.57
C SER A 402 -32.93 15.01 4.43
N ALA A 403 -33.35 15.09 3.16
CA ALA A 403 -32.45 15.11 1.99
C ALA A 403 -31.52 16.33 1.98
N ILE A 404 -32.04 17.51 2.37
CA ILE A 404 -31.24 18.74 2.51
C ILE A 404 -30.17 18.55 3.59
N VAL A 405 -30.55 18.03 4.76
CA VAL A 405 -29.58 17.75 5.84
C VAL A 405 -28.56 16.71 5.38
N ALA A 406 -28.99 15.63 4.72
CA ALA A 406 -28.10 14.58 4.22
C ALA A 406 -27.05 15.13 3.24
N THR A 407 -27.40 16.13 2.42
CA THR A 407 -26.46 16.75 1.47
C THR A 407 -25.29 17.46 2.17
N LEU A 408 -25.49 17.94 3.40
CA LEU A 408 -24.43 18.60 4.18
C LEU A 408 -23.27 17.67 4.52
N ILE A 409 -23.44 16.33 4.40
CA ILE A 409 -22.39 15.34 4.69
C ILE A 409 -21.19 15.48 3.74
N LEU A 410 -21.40 16.05 2.55
CA LEU A 410 -20.36 16.25 1.54
C LEU A 410 -19.27 17.24 2.01
N ILE A 411 -19.63 18.19 2.88
CA ILE A 411 -18.69 19.20 3.40
C ILE A 411 -17.62 18.57 4.32
N PRO A 412 -17.96 17.92 5.45
CA PRO A 412 -16.96 17.27 6.29
C PRO A 412 -16.24 16.14 5.56
N PHE A 413 -16.90 15.44 4.64
CA PHE A 413 -16.26 14.42 3.81
C PHE A 413 -15.18 14.99 2.87
N TYR A 414 -15.42 16.14 2.23
CA TYR A 414 -14.42 16.81 1.40
C TYR A 414 -13.14 17.10 2.19
N PHE A 415 -13.27 17.66 3.39
CA PHE A 415 -12.12 17.93 4.27
C PHE A 415 -11.47 16.65 4.78
N LEU A 416 -12.25 15.60 5.05
CA LEU A 416 -11.73 14.30 5.44
C LEU A 416 -10.86 13.70 4.32
N ALA A 417 -11.35 13.73 3.08
CA ALA A 417 -10.61 13.25 1.91
C ALA A 417 -9.33 14.04 1.65
N LYS A 418 -9.36 15.36 1.91
CA LYS A 418 -8.19 16.23 1.79
C LYS A 418 -7.13 15.90 2.86
N GLU A 419 -7.53 15.74 4.12
CA GLU A 419 -6.59 15.43 5.21
C GLU A 419 -6.03 14.00 5.09
N ASP A 420 -6.82 13.03 4.62
CA ASP A 420 -6.34 11.66 4.38
C ASP A 420 -5.27 11.61 3.28
N LYS A 421 -5.44 12.39 2.20
CA LYS A 421 -4.40 12.58 1.19
C LYS A 421 -3.14 13.23 1.77
N LYS A 422 -3.30 14.22 2.64
CA LYS A 422 -2.16 14.91 3.28
C LYS A 422 -1.38 14.00 4.23
N GLN A 423 -2.05 13.15 5.01
CA GLN A 423 -1.37 12.27 5.96
C GLN A 423 -0.59 11.15 5.24
N LYS A 424 -1.12 10.62 4.14
CA LYS A 424 -0.37 9.71 3.24
C LYS A 424 0.86 10.35 2.60
N ALA A 425 1.04 11.66 2.75
CA ALA A 425 2.23 12.38 2.32
C ALA A 425 3.34 12.47 3.39
N ILE A 426 3.09 12.06 4.64
CA ILE A 426 4.12 12.04 5.70
C ILE A 426 4.90 10.72 5.62
N HIS A 427 6.22 10.81 5.59
CA HIS A 427 7.13 9.67 5.54
C HIS A 427 7.95 9.54 6.81
N TYR A 428 8.26 8.31 7.16
CA TYR A 428 9.17 7.97 8.23
C TYR A 428 10.60 7.93 7.69
N ASN A 429 11.52 8.61 8.37
CA ASN A 429 12.94 8.52 8.05
C ASN A 429 13.46 7.15 8.48
N LEU A 430 13.74 6.30 7.50
CA LEU A 430 14.23 4.94 7.72
C LEU A 430 15.69 4.85 7.26
N LEU A 431 16.58 4.58 8.20
CA LEU A 431 17.97 4.28 7.91
C LEU A 431 18.20 2.77 7.90
N THR A 432 19.00 2.32 6.95
CA THR A 432 19.55 0.97 6.95
C THR A 432 20.66 0.87 7.99
N GLU A 433 21.08 -0.34 8.36
CA GLU A 433 22.22 -0.53 9.29
C GLU A 433 23.49 0.18 8.77
N TYR A 434 23.70 0.15 7.45
CA TYR A 434 24.81 0.83 6.79
C TYR A 434 24.63 2.36 6.77
N GLY A 435 23.41 2.85 6.63
CA GLY A 435 23.10 4.28 6.74
C GLY A 435 23.32 4.84 8.15
N GLU A 436 23.09 4.04 9.19
CA GLU A 436 23.39 4.40 10.59
C GLU A 436 24.90 4.53 10.86
N GLN A 437 25.72 3.75 10.14
CA GLN A 437 27.18 3.72 10.26
C GLN A 437 27.88 4.56 9.17
N PHE A 438 27.14 5.41 8.46
CA PHE A 438 27.62 6.10 7.27
C PHE A 438 28.78 7.08 7.58
N ASP A 439 29.92 6.88 6.93
CA ASP A 439 31.10 7.76 7.01
C ASP A 439 31.18 8.68 5.79
N VAL A 440 30.94 9.96 6.00
CA VAL A 440 31.01 11.00 4.96
C VAL A 440 32.39 11.19 4.36
N ASN A 441 33.46 10.75 5.03
CA ASN A 441 34.83 10.91 4.53
C ASN A 441 35.31 9.71 3.70
N ASN A 442 34.54 8.63 3.67
CA ASN A 442 34.90 7.39 2.97
C ASN A 442 33.71 6.80 2.21
N VAL A 443 33.15 7.61 1.30
CA VAL A 443 31.92 7.28 0.58
C VAL A 443 32.24 6.44 -0.67
N LEU A 444 31.77 5.18 -0.67
CA LEU A 444 31.91 4.23 -1.80
C LEU A 444 33.33 4.24 -2.42
N PRO A 445 34.36 3.85 -1.64
CA PRO A 445 35.77 4.00 -2.04
C PRO A 445 36.22 3.05 -3.16
N GLU A 446 35.43 2.03 -3.49
CA GLU A 446 35.78 1.00 -4.47
C GLU A 446 35.98 1.58 -5.88
N TYR A 447 36.90 0.99 -6.63
CA TYR A 447 37.18 1.41 -8.00
C TYR A 447 35.95 1.16 -8.91
N PRO A 448 35.42 2.18 -9.63
CA PRO A 448 34.13 2.07 -10.30
C PRO A 448 34.06 1.17 -11.54
N ARG A 449 35.19 0.70 -12.09
CA ARG A 449 35.23 -0.09 -13.35
C ARG A 449 35.90 -1.45 -13.18
N PRO A 450 35.24 -2.45 -12.58
CA PRO A 450 35.85 -3.76 -12.26
C PRO A 450 36.42 -4.55 -13.46
N GLN A 451 36.00 -4.24 -14.69
CA GLN A 451 36.49 -4.89 -15.91
C GLN A 451 37.53 -4.05 -16.69
N LEU A 452 37.92 -2.89 -16.14
CA LEU A 452 38.92 -2.00 -16.74
C LEU A 452 39.75 -1.35 -15.61
N VAL A 453 40.37 -2.19 -14.77
CA VAL A 453 41.04 -1.76 -13.55
C VAL A 453 42.39 -1.12 -13.82
N ARG A 454 42.57 0.08 -13.27
CA ARG A 454 43.84 0.81 -13.19
C ARG A 454 44.12 1.23 -11.76
N ASN A 455 45.40 1.38 -11.43
CA ASN A 455 45.85 1.83 -10.11
C ASN A 455 46.04 3.35 -10.01
N SER A 456 45.74 4.11 -11.07
CA SER A 456 45.91 5.57 -11.13
C SER A 456 44.58 6.31 -11.11
N TYR A 457 43.84 6.19 -10.00
CA TYR A 457 42.57 6.90 -9.80
C TYR A 457 42.51 7.64 -8.46
N ILE A 458 41.67 8.66 -8.39
CA ILE A 458 41.31 9.39 -7.17
C ILE A 458 39.78 9.46 -7.11
N ASN A 459 39.19 8.89 -6.06
CA ASN A 459 37.77 9.00 -5.80
C ASN A 459 37.43 10.43 -5.30
N LEU A 460 36.39 11.05 -5.87
CA LEU A 460 35.96 12.40 -5.53
C LEU A 460 34.63 12.43 -4.74
N ASN A 461 34.11 11.28 -4.33
CA ASN A 461 32.92 11.20 -3.47
C ASN A 461 33.13 11.88 -2.11
N GLY A 462 32.04 12.10 -1.39
CA GLY A 462 32.03 12.78 -0.09
C GLY A 462 31.48 14.21 -0.19
N PRO A 463 31.92 15.14 0.67
CA PRO A 463 31.33 16.48 0.75
C PRO A 463 31.68 17.35 -0.47
N TRP A 464 30.66 17.92 -1.09
CA TRP A 464 30.70 18.94 -2.13
C TRP A 464 29.88 20.14 -1.68
N LYS A 465 30.14 21.32 -2.23
CA LYS A 465 29.25 22.48 -2.08
C LYS A 465 28.09 22.35 -3.05
N TYR A 466 26.91 22.82 -2.67
CA TYR A 466 25.75 22.84 -3.56
C TYR A 466 24.91 24.12 -3.44
N THR A 467 24.08 24.40 -4.45
CA THR A 467 22.96 25.34 -4.36
C THR A 467 21.85 24.96 -5.33
N ILE A 468 20.60 25.24 -4.95
CA ILE A 468 19.42 25.06 -5.78
C ILE A 468 18.79 26.43 -6.04
N ASN A 469 18.74 26.85 -7.29
CA ASN A 469 18.14 28.12 -7.69
C ASN A 469 17.50 28.02 -9.09
N GLN A 470 16.97 29.12 -9.63
CA GLN A 470 16.37 29.15 -10.98
C GLN A 470 17.30 29.77 -12.04
N SER A 471 18.52 30.17 -11.65
CA SER A 471 19.49 30.79 -12.55
C SER A 471 20.31 29.72 -13.26
N GLU A 472 20.48 29.90 -14.57
CA GLU A 472 21.38 29.08 -15.37
C GLU A 472 22.82 29.65 -15.43
N GLU A 473 23.09 30.75 -14.72
CA GLU A 473 24.43 31.30 -14.54
C GLU A 473 25.18 30.66 -13.37
N ILE A 474 26.51 30.52 -13.50
CA ILE A 474 27.37 29.97 -12.44
C ILE A 474 27.18 30.80 -11.15
N PRO A 475 26.83 30.16 -10.02
CA PRO A 475 26.52 30.88 -8.80
C PRO A 475 27.78 31.45 -8.14
N VAL A 476 27.66 32.67 -7.62
CA VAL A 476 28.72 33.32 -6.82
C VAL A 476 28.83 32.71 -5.42
N ALA A 477 27.73 32.19 -4.88
CA ALA A 477 27.66 31.62 -3.54
C ALA A 477 26.90 30.29 -3.55
N PHE A 478 27.34 29.37 -2.69
CA PHE A 478 26.73 28.04 -2.50
C PHE A 478 26.05 27.98 -1.13
N GLU A 479 24.88 27.34 -1.06
CA GLU A 479 24.00 27.37 0.11
C GLU A 479 24.46 26.45 1.25
N GLY A 480 25.15 25.37 0.91
CA GLY A 480 25.55 24.37 1.90
C GLY A 480 26.43 23.26 1.33
N ASP A 481 26.54 22.19 2.12
CA ASP A 481 27.24 20.96 1.76
C ASP A 481 26.25 19.85 1.39
N VAL A 482 26.61 19.06 0.38
CA VAL A 482 25.90 17.84 -0.05
C VAL A 482 26.89 16.69 -0.10
N ILE A 483 26.42 15.48 0.16
CA ILE A 483 27.25 14.28 0.04
C ILE A 483 27.05 13.64 -1.34
N VAL A 484 28.09 13.66 -2.16
CA VAL A 484 28.12 12.97 -3.46
C VAL A 484 28.58 11.52 -3.23
N PRO A 485 27.95 10.51 -3.87
CA PRO A 485 27.01 10.63 -4.98
C PRO A 485 25.59 10.27 -4.54
N TYR A 486 25.05 10.93 -3.52
CA TYR A 486 23.68 10.68 -3.09
C TYR A 486 22.71 11.68 -3.74
N PRO A 487 21.55 11.21 -4.25
CA PRO A 487 20.51 12.08 -4.78
C PRO A 487 20.11 13.17 -3.79
N ILE A 488 19.78 14.35 -4.28
CA ILE A 488 19.49 15.51 -3.41
C ILE A 488 18.25 15.26 -2.51
N GLU A 489 17.32 14.42 -2.96
CA GLU A 489 16.14 13.95 -2.22
C GLU A 489 16.46 13.00 -1.07
N SER A 490 17.62 12.35 -1.08
CA SER A 490 17.94 11.29 -0.13
C SER A 490 18.27 11.82 1.28
N ILE A 491 18.16 10.96 2.28
CA ILE A 491 18.58 11.28 3.66
C ILE A 491 20.11 11.41 3.72
N LEU A 492 20.84 10.53 3.02
CA LEU A 492 22.31 10.48 3.04
C LEU A 492 22.98 11.66 2.34
N SER A 493 22.28 12.35 1.41
CA SER A 493 22.78 13.61 0.84
C SER A 493 22.88 14.74 1.87
N ARG A 494 22.14 14.61 2.99
CA ARG A 494 21.92 15.62 4.04
C ARG A 494 21.12 16.84 3.60
N VAL A 495 20.62 16.85 2.37
CA VAL A 495 19.77 17.92 1.85
C VAL A 495 18.30 17.55 1.98
N ASN A 496 17.94 16.31 1.62
CA ASN A 496 16.59 15.76 1.76
C ASN A 496 15.49 16.71 1.24
N ARG A 497 15.70 17.23 0.02
CA ARG A 497 14.81 18.19 -0.63
C ARG A 497 14.48 17.74 -2.03
N THR A 498 13.19 17.66 -2.35
CA THR A 498 12.71 17.45 -3.72
C THR A 498 12.89 18.71 -4.55
N ILE A 499 13.47 18.56 -5.74
CA ILE A 499 13.56 19.64 -6.73
C ILE A 499 12.41 19.57 -7.75
N THR A 500 12.22 20.66 -8.48
CA THR A 500 11.22 20.80 -9.54
C THR A 500 11.89 21.01 -10.90
N PRO A 501 11.19 20.82 -12.03
CA PRO A 501 11.76 21.02 -13.36
C PRO A 501 12.28 22.44 -13.66
N ASP A 502 11.86 23.43 -12.87
CA ASP A 502 12.31 24.82 -12.96
C ASP A 502 13.58 25.08 -12.13
N ASP A 503 13.93 24.16 -11.22
CA ASP A 503 15.13 24.26 -10.40
C ASP A 503 16.37 23.83 -11.19
N VAL A 504 17.48 24.50 -10.90
CA VAL A 504 18.83 24.18 -11.35
C VAL A 504 19.66 23.88 -10.11
N LEU A 505 20.30 22.71 -10.12
CA LEU A 505 21.17 22.24 -9.07
C LEU A 505 22.63 22.43 -9.49
N TRP A 506 23.37 23.18 -8.69
CA TRP A 506 24.79 23.43 -8.90
C TRP A 506 25.61 22.73 -7.83
N TYR A 507 26.70 22.08 -8.23
CA TYR A 507 27.70 21.51 -7.34
C TYR A 507 29.06 22.17 -7.53
N LYS A 508 29.87 22.24 -6.46
CA LYS A 508 31.26 22.68 -6.51
C LYS A 508 32.16 21.79 -5.65
N LYS A 509 33.33 21.42 -6.19
CA LYS A 509 34.40 20.70 -5.47
C LYS A 509 35.76 21.26 -5.80
N GLU A 510 36.55 21.52 -4.77
CA GLU A 510 37.95 21.89 -4.93
C GLU A 510 38.84 20.64 -4.74
N PHE A 511 39.91 20.54 -5.53
CA PHE A 511 40.87 19.45 -5.45
C PHE A 511 42.27 19.87 -5.88
N THR A 512 43.26 19.08 -5.46
CA THR A 512 44.67 19.21 -5.85
C THR A 512 45.18 17.84 -6.26
N LEU A 513 45.98 17.78 -7.33
CA LEU A 513 46.58 16.53 -7.78
C LEU A 513 47.86 16.21 -7.00
N PRO A 514 48.06 14.98 -6.52
CA PRO A 514 49.37 14.52 -6.05
C PRO A 514 50.42 14.66 -7.17
N LYS A 515 51.67 14.99 -6.81
CA LYS A 515 52.75 15.29 -7.77
C LYS A 515 52.96 14.19 -8.83
N ASP A 516 52.82 12.93 -8.44
CA ASP A 516 53.07 11.76 -9.30
C ASP A 516 51.78 11.13 -9.84
N PHE A 517 50.64 11.81 -9.72
CA PHE A 517 49.36 11.27 -10.18
C PHE A 517 49.22 11.32 -11.71
N ASN A 518 49.57 12.45 -12.32
CA ASN A 518 49.39 12.65 -13.76
C ASN A 518 50.47 11.90 -14.56
N LYS A 519 50.06 10.84 -15.25
CA LYS A 519 50.88 9.99 -16.13
C LYS A 519 50.91 10.44 -17.59
N GLY A 520 50.18 11.50 -17.93
CA GLY A 520 50.09 12.06 -19.27
C GLY A 520 48.76 12.78 -19.47
N LEU A 521 47.67 12.03 -19.35
CA LEU A 521 46.30 12.51 -19.45
C LEU A 521 45.56 12.31 -18.12
N VAL A 522 44.63 13.21 -17.81
CA VAL A 522 43.73 13.13 -16.66
C VAL A 522 42.29 13.21 -17.15
N HIS A 523 41.49 12.22 -16.79
CA HIS A 523 40.09 12.09 -17.14
C HIS A 523 39.23 12.29 -15.90
N LEU A 524 38.20 13.13 -16.00
CA LEU A 524 37.14 13.25 -15.00
C LEU A 524 35.97 12.39 -15.42
N HIS A 525 35.58 11.45 -14.56
CA HIS A 525 34.50 10.50 -14.81
C HIS A 525 33.31 10.75 -13.87
N PHE A 526 32.12 10.57 -14.43
CA PHE A 526 30.86 10.51 -13.70
C PHE A 526 30.20 9.16 -13.99
N GLY A 527 29.79 8.44 -12.94
CA GLY A 527 29.06 7.17 -13.11
C GLY A 527 27.65 7.39 -13.67
N ALA A 528 26.94 8.40 -13.16
CA ALA A 528 25.63 8.84 -13.62
C ALA A 528 25.24 10.16 -12.94
N VAL A 529 24.58 11.04 -13.70
CA VAL A 529 24.04 12.32 -13.21
C VAL A 529 22.65 12.51 -13.82
N ASP A 530 21.59 12.60 -13.01
CA ASP A 530 20.23 12.80 -13.52
C ASP A 530 19.89 14.30 -13.55
N GLN A 531 19.69 14.96 -14.70
CA GLN A 531 19.65 14.39 -16.06
C GLN A 531 20.42 15.17 -17.13
N ILE A 532 20.34 16.49 -17.12
CA ILE A 532 21.02 17.36 -18.07
C ILE A 532 22.16 18.03 -17.31
N CYS A 533 23.39 17.70 -17.69
CA CYS A 533 24.59 18.05 -16.94
C CYS A 533 25.54 18.91 -17.79
N LYS A 534 26.15 19.92 -17.16
CA LYS A 534 27.30 20.65 -17.72
C LYS A 534 28.44 20.68 -16.72
N VAL A 535 29.66 20.42 -17.16
CA VAL A 535 30.83 20.32 -16.29
C VAL A 535 31.84 21.40 -16.64
N TYR A 536 32.27 22.13 -15.62
CA TYR A 536 33.27 23.17 -15.73
C TYR A 536 34.48 22.83 -14.87
N ILE A 537 35.68 23.10 -15.39
CA ILE A 537 36.93 23.06 -14.64
C ILE A 537 37.51 24.46 -14.61
N ASN A 538 37.77 25.00 -13.41
CA ASN A 538 38.31 26.34 -13.23
C ASN A 538 37.50 27.41 -14.02
N GLN A 539 36.16 27.33 -13.92
CA GLN A 539 35.17 28.16 -14.62
C GLN A 539 35.11 28.00 -16.15
N GLN A 540 35.90 27.10 -16.75
CA GLN A 540 35.85 26.81 -18.19
C GLN A 540 34.96 25.59 -18.46
N LEU A 541 34.02 25.71 -19.39
CA LEU A 541 33.15 24.60 -19.79
C LEU A 541 33.99 23.52 -20.49
N VAL A 542 33.94 22.30 -19.97
CA VAL A 542 34.63 21.14 -20.54
C VAL A 542 33.68 20.31 -21.40
N GLY A 543 32.42 20.18 -21.00
CA GLY A 543 31.44 19.44 -21.79
C GLY A 543 30.06 19.35 -21.16
N GLU A 544 29.14 18.73 -21.90
CA GLU A 544 27.74 18.55 -21.52
C GLU A 544 27.34 17.06 -21.70
N HIS A 545 26.40 16.59 -20.88
CA HIS A 545 25.82 15.25 -20.97
C HIS A 545 24.30 15.30 -20.78
N VAL A 546 23.57 14.46 -21.51
CA VAL A 546 22.13 14.28 -21.38
C VAL A 546 21.84 12.79 -21.24
N GLY A 547 21.23 12.40 -20.13
CA GLY A 547 20.96 11.01 -19.77
C GLY A 547 21.19 10.78 -18.28
N GLY A 548 20.31 10.00 -17.64
CA GLY A 548 20.31 9.88 -16.18
C GLY A 548 21.04 8.67 -15.61
N TYR A 549 21.42 7.69 -16.43
CA TYR A 549 21.75 6.33 -15.95
C TYR A 549 23.07 5.76 -16.46
N LEU A 550 23.76 6.47 -17.36
CA LEU A 550 24.94 5.97 -18.05
C LEU A 550 26.16 6.84 -17.76
N PRO A 551 27.37 6.25 -17.71
CA PRO A 551 28.58 6.98 -17.38
C PRO A 551 29.07 7.83 -18.55
N PHE A 552 29.77 8.91 -18.22
CA PHE A 552 30.48 9.76 -19.17
C PHE A 552 31.77 10.31 -18.57
N SER A 553 32.68 10.78 -19.42
CA SER A 553 33.94 11.34 -18.97
C SER A 553 34.49 12.41 -19.91
N PHE A 554 35.35 13.26 -19.35
CA PHE A 554 36.07 14.28 -20.10
C PHE A 554 37.56 14.24 -19.79
N GLU A 555 38.39 14.35 -20.81
CA GLU A 555 39.82 14.61 -20.68
C GLU A 555 40.00 16.08 -20.26
N ILE A 556 40.66 16.32 -19.13
CA ILE A 556 40.74 17.66 -18.49
C ILE A 556 42.15 18.23 -18.37
N SER A 557 43.18 17.58 -18.91
CA SER A 557 44.59 17.93 -18.63
C SER A 557 44.93 19.38 -18.93
N GLN A 558 44.40 19.92 -20.04
CA GLN A 558 44.66 21.30 -20.45
C GLN A 558 44.03 22.37 -19.53
N TYR A 559 43.06 21.99 -18.71
CA TYR A 559 42.35 22.88 -17.79
C TYR A 559 42.97 22.91 -16.39
N LEU A 560 43.89 21.99 -16.09
CA LEU A 560 44.44 21.80 -14.77
C LEU A 560 45.43 22.89 -14.36
N GLN A 561 45.34 23.28 -13.09
CA GLN A 561 46.20 24.21 -12.38
C GLN A 561 46.73 23.55 -11.08
N GLU A 562 47.53 24.27 -10.27
CA GLU A 562 47.98 23.73 -8.97
C GLU A 562 46.81 23.45 -8.01
N LYS A 563 45.81 24.34 -8.00
CA LYS A 563 44.54 24.17 -7.30
C LYS A 563 43.41 24.21 -8.32
N ASN A 564 42.51 23.23 -8.24
CA ASN A 564 41.47 23.06 -9.22
C ASN A 564 40.09 23.10 -8.58
N GLU A 565 39.12 23.52 -9.38
CA GLU A 565 37.72 23.55 -9.04
C GLU A 565 36.91 22.83 -10.12
N ILE A 566 36.00 21.96 -9.69
CA ILE A 566 34.96 21.35 -10.51
C ILE A 566 33.65 22.06 -10.18
N ILE A 567 32.93 22.56 -11.18
CA ILE A 567 31.56 23.03 -11.05
C ILE A 567 30.67 22.17 -11.95
N VAL A 568 29.53 21.72 -11.41
CA VAL A 568 28.57 20.89 -12.15
C VAL A 568 27.22 21.57 -12.12
N TYR A 569 26.68 21.86 -13.29
CA TYR A 569 25.29 22.25 -13.50
C TYR A 569 24.45 20.99 -13.69
N VAL A 570 23.30 20.89 -13.05
CA VAL A 570 22.33 19.83 -13.28
C VAL A 570 20.92 20.40 -13.36
N LYS A 571 20.18 19.99 -14.41
CA LYS A 571 18.74 20.19 -14.53
C LYS A 571 18.05 18.85 -14.70
N ASP A 572 17.02 18.60 -13.91
CA ASP A 572 16.24 17.38 -13.97
C ASP A 572 14.77 17.72 -14.26
N LEU A 573 14.24 17.13 -15.32
CA LEU A 573 12.84 17.30 -15.72
C LEU A 573 11.93 16.22 -15.12
N THR A 574 12.51 15.21 -14.48
CA THR A 574 11.85 14.05 -13.87
C THR A 574 10.84 13.39 -14.82
N ASP A 575 9.54 13.62 -14.63
CA ASP A 575 8.45 13.04 -15.41
C ASP A 575 7.75 14.03 -16.35
N ALA A 576 8.29 15.25 -16.48
CA ALA A 576 7.77 16.30 -17.34
C ALA A 576 8.29 16.23 -18.80
N SER A 577 9.21 15.32 -19.10
CA SER A 577 9.85 15.18 -20.41
C SER A 577 9.73 13.75 -20.97
N TYR A 578 10.32 13.53 -22.15
CA TYR A 578 10.41 12.21 -22.77
C TYR A 578 11.61 11.38 -22.33
N HIS A 579 12.54 11.98 -21.58
CA HIS A 579 13.77 11.34 -21.16
C HIS A 579 13.50 10.11 -20.27
N SER A 580 14.51 9.26 -20.12
CA SER A 580 14.47 8.08 -19.28
C SER A 580 14.33 8.48 -17.81
N LYS A 581 13.44 7.81 -17.07
CA LYS A 581 13.09 8.16 -15.68
C LYS A 581 12.86 6.96 -14.78
N GLY A 582 12.87 5.74 -15.31
CA GLY A 582 12.57 4.56 -14.51
C GLY A 582 11.20 4.69 -13.81
N LYS A 583 11.19 4.47 -12.49
CA LYS A 583 10.00 4.65 -11.60
C LYS A 583 9.91 6.01 -10.90
N GLN A 584 10.72 6.98 -11.29
CA GLN A 584 10.70 8.32 -10.69
C GLN A 584 9.40 9.07 -11.05
N SER A 585 8.82 9.77 -10.08
CA SER A 585 7.60 10.56 -10.30
C SER A 585 7.53 11.78 -9.39
N SER A 586 7.21 12.95 -9.97
CA SER A 586 6.92 14.17 -9.21
C SER A 586 5.68 14.03 -8.31
N LYS A 587 4.85 13.02 -8.57
CA LYS A 587 3.69 12.62 -7.76
C LYS A 587 3.78 11.14 -7.46
N ARG A 588 4.74 10.76 -6.61
CA ARG A 588 4.91 9.38 -6.14
C ARG A 588 3.58 8.81 -5.58
N GLY A 589 3.48 7.49 -5.56
CA GLY A 589 2.41 6.75 -4.93
C GLY A 589 2.15 5.41 -5.63
N GLY A 590 1.78 4.39 -4.86
CA GLY A 590 1.64 3.03 -5.39
C GLY A 590 2.97 2.50 -5.91
N ILE A 591 3.08 2.26 -7.21
CA ILE A 591 4.27 1.69 -7.86
C ILE A 591 5.29 2.74 -8.37
N TRP A 592 5.03 4.03 -8.16
CA TRP A 592 5.91 5.14 -8.57
C TRP A 592 6.51 5.80 -7.33
N TYR A 593 7.81 6.12 -7.36
CA TYR A 593 8.59 6.47 -6.17
C TYR A 593 9.16 7.89 -6.21
N THR A 594 9.85 8.27 -5.14
CA THR A 594 10.54 9.57 -5.01
C THR A 594 11.50 9.80 -6.18
N PRO A 595 11.54 11.03 -6.75
CA PRO A 595 12.53 11.43 -7.75
C PRO A 595 13.97 11.30 -7.25
N THR A 596 14.91 11.18 -8.18
CA THR A 596 16.35 11.09 -7.91
C THR A 596 17.07 12.07 -8.81
N SER A 597 17.42 13.24 -8.26
CA SER A 597 18.07 14.28 -9.04
C SER A 597 19.52 14.49 -8.63
N GLY A 598 20.35 14.89 -9.59
CA GLY A 598 21.76 15.21 -9.35
C GLY A 598 22.71 14.04 -9.55
N ILE A 599 23.88 14.13 -8.92
CA ILE A 599 24.94 13.12 -9.03
C ILE A 599 24.58 11.94 -8.13
N TRP A 600 24.28 10.78 -8.72
CA TRP A 600 23.84 9.59 -7.96
C TRP A 600 24.76 8.36 -8.10
N GLN A 601 25.80 8.41 -8.95
CA GLN A 601 26.90 7.44 -8.91
C GLN A 601 28.27 8.11 -8.78
N THR A 602 29.30 7.32 -8.44
CA THR A 602 30.65 7.79 -8.12
C THR A 602 31.23 8.78 -9.12
N VAL A 603 31.91 9.80 -8.60
CA VAL A 603 32.74 10.73 -9.38
C VAL A 603 34.21 10.44 -9.07
N TRP A 604 35.05 10.35 -10.09
CA TRP A 604 36.47 10.08 -9.88
C TRP A 604 37.35 10.68 -10.97
N LEU A 605 38.61 10.88 -10.64
CA LEU A 605 39.67 11.17 -11.61
C LEU A 605 40.42 9.89 -11.93
N GLU A 606 40.83 9.75 -13.18
CA GLU A 606 41.76 8.71 -13.59
C GLU A 606 42.88 9.31 -14.43
N SER A 607 44.10 8.84 -14.23
CA SER A 607 45.23 9.23 -15.07
C SER A 607 45.76 8.08 -15.90
N THR A 608 45.99 8.37 -17.18
CA THR A 608 46.49 7.44 -18.20
C THR A 608 47.71 8.04 -18.91
N PRO A 609 48.56 7.23 -19.55
CA PRO A 609 49.51 7.74 -20.55
C PRO A 609 48.75 8.25 -21.79
N VAL A 610 49.48 8.85 -22.74
CA VAL A 610 48.93 9.28 -24.04
C VAL A 610 48.49 8.08 -24.89
N ASN A 611 49.27 7.00 -24.86
CA ASN A 611 48.94 5.74 -25.51
C ASN A 611 48.29 4.80 -24.49
N TYR A 612 46.97 4.90 -24.29
CA TYR A 612 46.24 4.09 -23.32
C TYR A 612 45.23 3.14 -23.98
N ILE A 613 44.76 2.16 -23.21
CA ILE A 613 43.72 1.21 -23.61
C ILE A 613 42.36 1.83 -23.28
N GLU A 614 41.56 2.20 -24.27
CA GLU A 614 40.28 2.88 -24.03
C GLU A 614 39.20 1.89 -23.57
N SER A 615 39.07 0.78 -24.29
CA SER A 615 38.09 -0.27 -24.01
C SER A 615 38.60 -1.65 -24.43
N VAL A 616 37.98 -2.67 -23.85
CA VAL A 616 38.12 -4.06 -24.30
C VAL A 616 36.74 -4.68 -24.41
N LYS A 617 36.46 -5.36 -25.51
CA LYS A 617 35.26 -6.18 -25.71
C LYS A 617 35.66 -7.65 -25.69
N ILE A 618 35.01 -8.43 -24.83
CA ILE A 618 35.32 -9.84 -24.58
C ILE A 618 34.11 -10.68 -24.99
N SER A 619 34.28 -11.51 -26.01
CA SER A 619 33.22 -12.40 -26.51
C SER A 619 33.64 -13.86 -26.35
N ILE A 620 32.74 -14.67 -25.78
CA ILE A 620 33.01 -16.09 -25.49
C ILE A 620 32.33 -16.96 -26.53
N ASP A 621 33.12 -17.78 -27.22
CA ASP A 621 32.60 -18.96 -27.91
C ASP A 621 32.83 -20.19 -27.03
N TYR A 622 31.78 -20.56 -26.33
CA TYR A 622 31.79 -21.66 -25.38
C TYR A 622 32.01 -23.03 -26.04
N ASP A 623 31.51 -23.23 -27.26
CA ASP A 623 31.54 -24.54 -27.91
C ASP A 623 32.94 -24.84 -28.47
N THR A 624 33.64 -23.82 -28.96
CA THR A 624 35.04 -23.95 -29.43
C THR A 624 36.09 -23.70 -28.35
N GLN A 625 35.66 -23.30 -27.14
CA GLN A 625 36.51 -22.87 -26.02
C GLN A 625 37.42 -21.70 -26.40
N THR A 626 36.86 -20.72 -27.12
CA THR A 626 37.61 -19.56 -27.64
C THR A 626 37.15 -18.27 -26.98
N VAL A 627 38.13 -17.45 -26.57
CA VAL A 627 37.93 -16.09 -26.09
C VAL A 627 38.33 -15.14 -27.21
N ASN A 628 37.39 -14.30 -27.65
CA ASN A 628 37.64 -13.28 -28.65
C ASN A 628 37.76 -11.92 -27.97
N LEU A 629 38.82 -11.19 -28.30
CA LEU A 629 39.12 -9.88 -27.77
C LEU A 629 39.10 -8.86 -28.90
N ILE A 630 38.47 -7.71 -28.65
CA ILE A 630 38.63 -6.49 -29.42
C ILE A 630 39.14 -5.43 -28.45
N ILE A 631 40.34 -4.92 -28.70
CA ILE A 631 41.05 -3.97 -27.85
C ILE A 631 41.11 -2.64 -28.60
N ASP A 632 40.48 -1.62 -28.01
CA ASP A 632 40.50 -0.27 -28.54
C ASP A 632 41.56 0.53 -27.78
N GLY A 633 42.48 1.12 -28.52
CA GLY A 633 43.57 1.91 -27.97
C GLY A 633 44.54 2.34 -29.07
N ASN A 634 45.48 3.22 -28.71
CA ASN A 634 46.40 3.86 -29.67
C ASN A 634 47.66 3.02 -29.98
N SER A 635 47.66 1.72 -29.67
CA SER A 635 48.73 0.78 -30.00
C SER A 635 48.26 -0.28 -30.99
N ASN A 636 49.19 -0.84 -31.77
CA ASN A 636 48.95 -1.96 -32.67
C ASN A 636 49.35 -3.32 -32.06
N ASN A 637 50.02 -3.32 -30.90
CA ASN A 637 50.47 -4.53 -30.23
C ASN A 637 50.18 -4.46 -28.73
N TYR A 638 49.56 -5.52 -28.21
CA TYR A 638 49.17 -5.68 -26.81
C TYR A 638 49.68 -7.01 -26.27
N ASN A 639 50.39 -6.99 -25.15
CA ASN A 639 50.68 -8.21 -24.41
C ASN A 639 49.45 -8.62 -23.60
N VAL A 640 48.88 -9.78 -23.95
CA VAL A 640 47.70 -10.34 -23.28
C VAL A 640 48.13 -11.52 -22.43
N THR A 641 47.78 -11.49 -21.14
CA THR A 641 47.97 -12.60 -20.21
C THR A 641 46.63 -13.07 -19.67
N ILE A 642 46.34 -14.37 -19.80
CA ILE A 642 45.17 -15.03 -19.22
C ILE A 642 45.63 -15.97 -18.12
N LYS A 643 45.01 -15.88 -16.95
CA LYS A 643 45.31 -16.76 -15.81
C LYS A 643 44.08 -17.51 -15.31
N GLU A 644 44.32 -18.76 -14.94
CA GLU A 644 43.45 -19.56 -14.12
C GLU A 644 44.01 -19.57 -12.70
N ASN A 645 43.42 -18.76 -11.81
CA ASN A 645 44.00 -18.48 -10.49
C ASN A 645 45.45 -17.97 -10.63
N THR A 646 46.43 -18.73 -10.14
CA THR A 646 47.86 -18.39 -10.23
C THR A 646 48.54 -18.92 -11.50
N THR A 647 47.89 -19.80 -12.27
CA THR A 647 48.48 -20.47 -13.44
C THR A 647 48.25 -19.64 -14.70
N VAL A 648 49.32 -19.34 -15.43
CA VAL A 648 49.23 -18.62 -16.72
C VAL A 648 48.86 -19.61 -17.82
N LEU A 649 47.69 -19.43 -18.44
CA LEU A 649 47.22 -20.25 -19.56
C LEU A 649 47.65 -19.68 -20.92
N PHE A 650 47.76 -18.36 -21.01
CA PHE A 650 48.16 -17.65 -22.22
C PHE A 650 48.98 -16.42 -21.86
N ASN A 651 50.07 -16.16 -22.58
CA ASN A 651 50.87 -14.94 -22.46
C ASN A 651 51.61 -14.68 -23.77
N GLN A 652 51.01 -13.87 -24.65
CA GLN A 652 51.60 -13.53 -25.95
C GLN A 652 51.19 -12.11 -26.36
N GLN A 653 51.94 -11.55 -27.32
CA GLN A 653 51.53 -10.34 -28.02
C GLN A 653 50.44 -10.65 -29.04
N VAL A 654 49.45 -9.77 -29.10
CA VAL A 654 48.34 -9.81 -30.05
C VAL A 654 48.09 -8.43 -30.64
N GLU A 655 47.44 -8.37 -31.79
CA GLU A 655 46.95 -7.13 -32.39
C GLU A 655 45.64 -6.66 -31.68
N ASN A 656 44.98 -5.64 -32.24
CA ASN A 656 43.71 -5.11 -31.72
C ASN A 656 42.59 -6.16 -31.67
N THR A 657 42.63 -7.18 -32.52
CA THR A 657 41.68 -8.30 -32.49
C THR A 657 42.41 -9.61 -32.30
N ALA A 658 41.94 -10.44 -31.36
CA ALA A 658 42.56 -11.71 -31.06
C ALA A 658 41.51 -12.80 -30.77
N SER A 659 41.75 -14.01 -31.25
CA SER A 659 40.98 -15.22 -30.93
C SER A 659 41.88 -16.23 -30.23
N ILE A 660 41.65 -16.43 -28.94
CA ILE A 660 42.51 -17.24 -28.07
C ILE A 660 41.75 -18.50 -27.68
N LYS A 661 42.21 -19.65 -28.15
CA LYS A 661 41.67 -20.95 -27.75
C LYS A 661 42.29 -21.39 -26.45
N LEU A 662 41.46 -21.80 -25.50
CA LEU A 662 41.87 -22.37 -24.21
C LEU A 662 41.54 -23.87 -24.20
N GLU A 663 42.31 -24.65 -23.45
CA GLU A 663 42.06 -26.08 -23.26
C GLU A 663 41.56 -26.35 -21.84
N ASN A 664 40.66 -27.34 -21.69
CA ASN A 664 40.13 -27.79 -20.39
C ASN A 664 39.48 -26.67 -19.55
N VAL A 665 38.70 -25.80 -20.19
CA VAL A 665 38.11 -24.64 -19.53
C VAL A 665 37.13 -25.00 -18.40
N ILE A 666 37.17 -24.22 -17.33
CA ILE A 666 36.23 -24.25 -16.22
C ILE A 666 35.07 -23.31 -16.56
N SER A 667 33.88 -23.87 -16.72
CA SER A 667 32.69 -23.09 -17.05
C SER A 667 32.20 -22.26 -15.86
N TRP A 668 31.75 -21.04 -16.15
CA TRP A 668 31.01 -20.23 -15.19
C TRP A 668 29.56 -20.71 -15.09
N THR A 669 29.08 -20.94 -13.87
CA THR A 669 27.67 -21.14 -13.52
C THR A 669 27.35 -20.49 -12.18
N PRO A 670 26.07 -20.31 -11.80
CA PRO A 670 25.71 -19.84 -10.46
C PRO A 670 26.28 -20.66 -9.30
N GLU A 671 26.43 -21.98 -9.51
CA GLU A 671 27.02 -22.92 -8.55
C GLU A 671 28.54 -22.90 -8.55
N ASN A 672 29.17 -22.59 -9.69
CA ASN A 672 30.62 -22.48 -9.86
C ASN A 672 30.96 -21.19 -10.62
N PRO A 673 30.96 -20.02 -9.95
CA PRO A 673 31.15 -18.72 -10.60
C PRO A 673 32.64 -18.44 -10.90
N PHE A 674 33.26 -19.32 -11.66
CA PHE A 674 34.68 -19.22 -11.98
C PHE A 674 34.96 -18.09 -12.99
N LEU A 675 35.94 -17.24 -12.67
CA LEU A 675 36.38 -16.12 -13.51
C LEU A 675 37.88 -16.27 -13.79
N TYR A 676 38.26 -16.07 -15.05
CA TYR A 676 39.64 -16.00 -15.50
C TYR A 676 40.14 -14.57 -15.39
N ASP A 677 41.36 -14.37 -14.91
CA ASP A 677 42.01 -13.06 -14.90
C ASP A 677 42.55 -12.75 -16.29
N LEU A 678 42.28 -11.54 -16.77
CA LEU A 678 42.76 -11.02 -18.05
C LEU A 678 43.57 -9.75 -17.80
N ILE A 679 44.85 -9.77 -18.19
CA ILE A 679 45.74 -8.60 -18.11
C ILE A 679 46.11 -8.21 -19.53
N ILE A 680 45.94 -6.92 -19.86
CA ILE A 680 46.27 -6.37 -21.17
C ILE A 680 47.21 -5.19 -20.96
N SER A 681 48.34 -5.20 -21.66
CA SER A 681 49.36 -4.14 -21.57
C SER A 681 49.84 -3.75 -22.96
N ASN A 682 50.02 -2.46 -23.22
CA ASN A 682 50.73 -1.96 -24.40
C ASN A 682 52.16 -1.49 -24.07
N GLY A 683 52.65 -1.75 -22.86
CA GLY A 683 53.94 -1.31 -22.34
C GLY A 683 53.91 0.02 -21.57
N GLU A 684 53.02 0.95 -21.92
CA GLU A 684 52.83 2.24 -21.21
C GLU A 684 51.64 2.18 -20.24
N ASP A 685 50.54 1.58 -20.68
CA ASP A 685 49.32 1.35 -19.93
C ASP A 685 49.14 -0.15 -19.67
N THR A 686 48.52 -0.48 -18.55
CA THR A 686 48.17 -1.85 -18.18
C THR A 686 46.85 -1.85 -17.45
N ILE A 687 45.91 -2.64 -17.97
CA ILE A 687 44.61 -2.86 -17.35
C ILE A 687 44.52 -4.29 -16.81
N SER A 688 43.74 -4.46 -15.75
CA SER A 688 43.24 -5.77 -15.31
C SER A 688 41.74 -5.87 -15.56
N SER A 689 41.32 -7.03 -16.05
CA SER A 689 39.94 -7.38 -16.38
C SER A 689 39.70 -8.85 -16.02
N TYR A 690 38.51 -9.35 -16.30
CA TYR A 690 38.15 -10.74 -16.10
C TYR A 690 37.06 -11.19 -17.08
N PHE A 691 36.94 -12.50 -17.28
CA PHE A 691 35.85 -13.11 -18.04
C PHE A 691 35.46 -14.49 -17.49
N GLY A 692 34.27 -14.97 -17.83
CA GLY A 692 33.80 -16.31 -17.48
C GLY A 692 33.42 -17.10 -18.71
N MET A 693 33.81 -18.37 -18.76
CA MET A 693 33.47 -19.26 -19.87
C MET A 693 32.03 -19.74 -19.75
N ARG A 694 31.10 -19.13 -20.50
CA ARG A 694 29.68 -19.47 -20.48
C ARG A 694 28.96 -19.19 -21.79
N LYS A 695 27.80 -19.84 -21.97
CA LYS A 695 26.86 -19.61 -23.07
C LYS A 695 25.42 -19.65 -22.60
N PHE A 696 24.65 -18.64 -22.97
CA PHE A 696 23.20 -18.62 -22.86
C PHE A 696 22.58 -18.93 -24.21
N SER A 697 21.59 -19.82 -24.25
CA SER A 697 20.90 -20.18 -25.51
C SER A 697 19.51 -20.73 -25.24
N ILE A 698 18.76 -21.02 -26.31
CA ILE A 698 17.48 -21.72 -26.25
C ILE A 698 17.57 -22.98 -27.10
N ALA A 699 17.13 -24.10 -26.53
CA ALA A 699 17.00 -25.36 -27.25
C ALA A 699 15.84 -26.19 -26.67
N GLY A 700 15.49 -27.31 -27.32
CA GLY A 700 14.56 -28.28 -26.76
C GLY A 700 15.22 -29.10 -25.65
N ASP A 701 14.50 -29.37 -24.56
CA ASP A 701 14.89 -30.41 -23.60
C ASP A 701 14.67 -31.81 -24.19
N LYS A 702 14.84 -32.86 -23.36
CA LYS A 702 14.68 -34.26 -23.78
C LYS A 702 13.26 -34.58 -24.28
N GLN A 703 12.27 -33.78 -23.91
CA GLN A 703 10.87 -33.90 -24.31
C GLN A 703 10.52 -32.97 -25.49
N GLY A 704 11.49 -32.21 -26.01
CA GLY A 704 11.30 -31.27 -27.10
C GLY A 704 10.73 -29.92 -26.65
N ILE A 705 10.57 -29.67 -25.35
CA ILE A 705 10.06 -28.41 -24.82
C ILE A 705 11.18 -27.37 -24.88
N ARG A 706 10.92 -26.18 -25.43
CA ARG A 706 11.94 -25.13 -25.49
C ARG A 706 12.25 -24.60 -24.09
N ARG A 707 13.52 -24.65 -23.69
CA ARG A 707 14.02 -24.17 -22.40
C ARG A 707 15.11 -23.12 -22.56
N LEU A 708 15.29 -22.32 -21.52
CA LEU A 708 16.52 -21.57 -21.31
C LEU A 708 17.65 -22.55 -21.04
N MET A 709 18.79 -22.34 -21.70
CA MET A 709 19.98 -23.17 -21.58
C MET A 709 21.14 -22.36 -21.02
N LEU A 710 21.87 -22.95 -20.08
CA LEU A 710 23.18 -22.50 -19.64
C LEU A 710 24.19 -23.57 -20.00
N ASN A 711 25.22 -23.21 -20.78
CA ASN A 711 26.30 -24.11 -21.17
C ASN A 711 25.78 -25.38 -21.86
N ASN A 712 24.82 -25.20 -22.77
CA ASN A 712 24.12 -26.24 -23.53
C ASN A 712 23.26 -27.22 -22.69
N LYS A 713 22.91 -26.88 -21.44
CA LYS A 713 22.03 -27.67 -20.57
C LYS A 713 20.81 -26.85 -20.12
N PRO A 714 19.61 -27.46 -20.00
CA PRO A 714 18.45 -26.76 -19.45
C PRO A 714 18.77 -26.18 -18.07
N TYR A 715 18.44 -24.91 -17.86
CA TYR A 715 18.71 -24.24 -16.59
C TYR A 715 17.54 -23.34 -16.21
N PHE A 716 16.98 -23.56 -15.02
CA PHE A 716 15.80 -22.85 -14.56
C PHE A 716 16.19 -21.55 -13.83
N HIS A 717 15.65 -20.42 -14.30
CA HIS A 717 15.91 -19.12 -13.66
C HIS A 717 14.92 -18.91 -12.50
N LYS A 718 15.44 -18.94 -11.27
CA LYS A 718 14.74 -18.68 -10.02
C LYS A 718 15.07 -17.26 -9.59
N GLY A 719 14.29 -16.30 -10.08
CA GLY A 719 14.60 -14.89 -9.95
C GLY A 719 13.74 -14.13 -8.96
N VAL A 720 14.25 -12.96 -8.61
CA VAL A 720 13.55 -11.92 -7.85
C VAL A 720 13.64 -10.60 -8.62
N LEU A 721 12.59 -9.79 -8.53
CA LEU A 721 12.58 -8.44 -9.06
C LEU A 721 13.29 -7.51 -8.07
N ASP A 722 14.24 -6.70 -8.55
CA ASP A 722 14.92 -5.70 -7.75
C ASP A 722 14.74 -4.30 -8.35
N GLN A 723 14.11 -3.42 -7.58
CA GLN A 723 13.88 -2.02 -7.95
C GLN A 723 15.14 -1.15 -7.84
N GLY A 724 16.13 -1.58 -7.04
CA GLY A 724 17.33 -0.80 -6.78
C GLY A 724 17.08 0.48 -5.95
N TYR A 725 16.11 0.45 -5.03
CA TYR A 725 15.83 1.55 -4.10
C TYR A 725 16.25 1.23 -2.65
N TYR A 726 16.88 2.20 -1.99
CA TYR A 726 17.34 2.19 -0.61
C TYR A 726 16.61 3.26 0.21
N SER A 727 16.27 2.98 1.47
CA SER A 727 15.44 3.89 2.28
C SER A 727 16.12 5.19 2.69
N ASP A 728 17.46 5.20 2.66
CA ASP A 728 18.31 6.29 3.10
C ASP A 728 19.04 6.99 1.95
N GLY A 729 19.43 6.25 0.91
CA GLY A 729 20.12 6.77 -0.27
C GLY A 729 19.34 6.77 -1.59
N ILE A 730 18.07 6.33 -1.59
CA ILE A 730 17.19 6.23 -2.77
C ILE A 730 17.81 5.35 -3.86
N TYR A 731 18.57 5.88 -4.82
CA TYR A 731 19.28 5.05 -5.82
C TYR A 731 20.63 4.52 -5.38
N THR A 732 21.23 5.16 -4.39
CA THR A 732 22.64 4.90 -4.02
C THR A 732 22.66 4.16 -2.69
N PRO A 733 23.27 2.97 -2.59
CA PRO A 733 23.39 2.29 -1.30
C PRO A 733 24.29 3.10 -0.35
N ALA A 734 24.13 2.90 0.95
CA ALA A 734 25.05 3.48 1.93
C ALA A 734 26.47 2.88 1.82
N SER A 735 26.57 1.63 1.35
CA SER A 735 27.83 0.91 1.10
C SER A 735 27.61 -0.19 0.06
N TYR A 736 28.62 -0.51 -0.77
CA TYR A 736 28.56 -1.70 -1.63
C TYR A 736 28.55 -3.01 -0.83
N LYS A 737 28.90 -3.00 0.46
CA LYS A 737 28.70 -4.14 1.33
C LYS A 737 27.22 -4.50 1.50
N GLN A 738 26.34 -3.49 1.51
CA GLN A 738 24.90 -3.69 1.53
C GLN A 738 24.40 -4.42 0.28
N MET A 739 24.89 -4.03 -0.90
CA MET A 739 24.59 -4.72 -2.16
C MET A 739 25.05 -6.18 -2.12
N GLU A 740 26.26 -6.44 -1.61
CA GLU A 740 26.79 -7.80 -1.44
C GLU A 740 25.90 -8.64 -0.52
N ASP A 741 25.44 -8.07 0.60
CA ASP A 741 24.60 -8.78 1.55
C ASP A 741 23.19 -9.05 1.02
N ASP A 742 22.60 -8.12 0.25
CA ASP A 742 21.34 -8.35 -0.47
C ASP A 742 21.48 -9.54 -1.43
N ILE A 743 22.55 -9.58 -2.24
CA ILE A 743 22.82 -10.69 -3.18
C ILE A 743 23.05 -12.00 -2.43
N LYS A 744 23.80 -11.95 -1.31
CA LYS A 744 24.08 -13.12 -0.48
C LYS A 744 22.80 -13.70 0.13
N MET A 745 21.95 -12.84 0.70
CA MET A 745 20.65 -13.23 1.26
C MET A 745 19.80 -13.95 0.21
N LEU A 746 19.71 -13.40 -1.01
CA LEU A 746 18.96 -14.03 -2.10
C LEU A 746 19.51 -15.41 -2.46
N LYS A 747 20.84 -15.55 -2.54
CA LYS A 747 21.49 -16.84 -2.81
C LYS A 747 21.20 -17.85 -1.69
N GLU A 748 21.23 -17.42 -0.43
CA GLU A 748 20.87 -18.26 0.73
C GLU A 748 19.39 -18.68 0.70
N MET A 749 18.50 -17.82 0.21
CA MET A 749 17.10 -18.15 -0.03
C MET A 749 16.87 -19.09 -1.22
N GLY A 750 17.91 -19.43 -2.00
CA GLY A 750 17.83 -20.34 -3.14
C GLY A 750 17.49 -19.68 -4.48
N PHE A 751 17.42 -18.34 -4.54
CA PHE A 751 17.37 -17.60 -5.80
C PHE A 751 18.73 -17.69 -6.51
N ASN A 752 18.71 -17.76 -7.83
CA ASN A 752 19.90 -17.77 -8.68
C ASN A 752 19.89 -16.67 -9.75
N THR A 753 18.86 -15.83 -9.77
CA THR A 753 18.66 -14.78 -10.77
C THR A 753 18.18 -13.49 -10.09
N ILE A 754 18.63 -12.33 -10.57
CA ILE A 754 18.06 -11.01 -10.23
C ILE A 754 17.64 -10.35 -11.54
N ARG A 755 16.40 -9.83 -11.57
CA ARG A 755 15.95 -8.94 -12.63
C ARG A 755 16.05 -7.50 -12.13
N LYS A 756 16.99 -6.73 -12.68
CA LYS A 756 17.15 -5.32 -12.36
C LYS A 756 16.11 -4.52 -13.12
N HIS A 757 15.18 -3.92 -12.39
CA HIS A 757 13.97 -3.32 -12.94
C HIS A 757 14.22 -1.87 -13.36
N ILE A 758 14.16 -1.59 -14.66
CA ILE A 758 14.27 -0.29 -15.35
C ILE A 758 15.31 0.70 -14.78
N LYS A 759 16.47 0.18 -14.34
CA LYS A 759 17.58 0.93 -13.74
C LYS A 759 18.91 0.30 -14.15
N ILE A 760 19.94 1.10 -14.36
CA ILE A 760 21.33 0.64 -14.54
C ILE A 760 22.11 0.90 -13.25
N GLU A 761 22.62 -0.14 -12.60
CA GLU A 761 23.40 0.01 -11.35
C GLU A 761 24.85 0.44 -11.63
N PRO A 762 25.63 0.84 -10.62
CA PRO A 762 27.08 0.91 -10.76
C PRO A 762 27.67 -0.44 -11.20
N LEU A 763 28.73 -0.42 -12.02
CA LEU A 763 29.38 -1.65 -12.53
C LEU A 763 29.81 -2.62 -11.42
N TYR A 764 30.01 -2.12 -10.20
CA TYR A 764 30.32 -2.94 -9.03
C TYR A 764 29.20 -3.94 -8.69
N PHE A 765 27.92 -3.60 -8.91
CA PHE A 765 26.80 -4.53 -8.74
C PHE A 765 26.92 -5.73 -9.68
N TYR A 766 27.20 -5.48 -10.97
CA TYR A 766 27.38 -6.52 -11.97
C TYR A 766 28.59 -7.41 -11.68
N TYR A 767 29.69 -6.80 -11.21
CA TYR A 767 30.86 -7.54 -10.72
C TYR A 767 30.52 -8.47 -9.54
N LEU A 768 29.72 -8.01 -8.57
CA LEU A 768 29.27 -8.86 -7.47
C LEU A 768 28.44 -10.04 -7.99
N CYS A 769 27.54 -9.83 -8.97
CA CYS A 769 26.77 -10.92 -9.57
C CYS A 769 27.66 -11.93 -10.33
N ASP A 770 28.66 -11.44 -11.07
CA ASP A 770 29.64 -12.28 -11.77
C ASP A 770 30.42 -13.17 -10.78
N LYS A 771 30.93 -12.55 -9.70
CA LYS A 771 31.75 -13.21 -8.68
C LYS A 771 30.95 -14.15 -7.79
N MET A 772 29.72 -13.77 -7.43
CA MET A 772 28.88 -14.53 -6.52
C MET A 772 28.02 -15.57 -7.25
N GLY A 773 27.99 -15.58 -8.59
CA GLY A 773 27.22 -16.56 -9.36
C GLY A 773 25.72 -16.34 -9.24
N ILE A 774 25.26 -15.17 -9.67
CA ILE A 774 23.84 -14.85 -9.80
C ILE A 774 23.59 -14.38 -11.22
N LEU A 775 22.63 -14.98 -11.92
CA LEU A 775 22.22 -14.57 -13.25
C LEU A 775 21.55 -13.19 -13.21
N LEU A 776 21.75 -12.40 -14.24
CA LEU A 776 21.14 -11.08 -14.38
C LEU A 776 20.20 -11.02 -15.58
N TRP A 777 19.05 -10.41 -15.35
CA TRP A 777 18.17 -9.88 -16.39
C TRP A 777 18.21 -8.36 -16.27
N GLN A 778 18.53 -7.69 -17.36
CA GLN A 778 18.65 -6.24 -17.38
C GLN A 778 17.51 -5.64 -18.18
N ASP A 779 16.66 -4.89 -17.49
CA ASP A 779 15.65 -4.06 -18.12
C ASP A 779 16.27 -2.75 -18.61
N MET A 780 15.86 -2.30 -19.80
CA MET A 780 16.18 -0.95 -20.27
C MET A 780 15.37 0.08 -19.48
N VAL A 781 15.96 1.26 -19.25
CA VAL A 781 15.27 2.33 -18.53
C VAL A 781 14.14 2.87 -19.39
N ASN A 782 12.93 2.89 -18.85
CA ASN A 782 11.79 3.48 -19.53
C ASN A 782 11.79 5.01 -19.37
N GLY A 783 11.22 5.69 -20.36
CA GLY A 783 10.94 7.14 -20.33
C GLY A 783 9.61 7.50 -20.97
N GLY A 784 9.50 8.73 -21.47
CA GLY A 784 8.34 9.19 -22.22
C GLY A 784 7.37 9.98 -21.33
N GLY A 785 6.27 10.41 -21.95
CA GLY A 785 5.28 11.25 -21.29
C GLY A 785 4.49 10.53 -20.18
N LYS A 786 3.35 11.12 -19.82
CA LYS A 786 2.47 10.56 -18.80
C LYS A 786 1.78 9.28 -19.30
N TYR A 787 1.95 8.18 -18.57
CA TYR A 787 1.26 6.92 -18.89
C TYR A 787 -0.23 6.97 -18.52
N SER A 788 -1.03 6.19 -19.25
CA SER A 788 -2.47 6.06 -19.04
C SER A 788 -2.77 4.79 -18.24
N ASP A 789 -3.32 4.93 -17.04
CA ASP A 789 -3.74 3.80 -16.19
C ASP A 789 -4.70 2.85 -16.92
N LEU A 790 -5.49 3.36 -17.87
CA LEU A 790 -6.36 2.53 -18.71
C LEU A 790 -5.55 1.60 -19.62
N ILE A 791 -4.52 2.13 -20.29
CA ILE A 791 -3.72 1.38 -21.27
C ILE A 791 -2.76 0.44 -20.57
N ILE A 792 -1.96 0.95 -19.62
CA ILE A 792 -0.88 0.18 -18.99
C ILE A 792 -1.30 -0.56 -17.71
N GLY A 793 -2.52 -0.30 -17.20
CA GLY A 793 -3.04 -0.92 -15.99
C GLY A 793 -4.29 -1.74 -16.25
N TYR A 794 -5.43 -1.09 -16.51
CA TYR A 794 -6.75 -1.76 -16.51
C TYR A 794 -6.99 -2.71 -17.68
N LEU A 795 -6.66 -2.33 -18.92
CA LEU A 795 -6.96 -3.14 -20.11
C LEU A 795 -6.21 -4.49 -20.14
N PRO A 796 -4.90 -4.56 -19.80
CA PRO A 796 -4.19 -5.83 -19.71
C PRO A 796 -4.84 -6.82 -18.74
N TYR A 797 -5.28 -6.37 -17.55
CA TYR A 797 -5.94 -7.23 -16.57
C TYR A 797 -7.29 -7.79 -17.06
N LEU A 798 -8.01 -7.06 -17.90
CA LEU A 798 -9.26 -7.55 -18.47
C LEU A 798 -9.02 -8.59 -19.58
N LYS A 799 -7.77 -8.77 -20.05
CA LYS A 799 -7.37 -9.66 -21.17
C LYS A 799 -8.09 -9.36 -22.49
N ILE A 800 -8.61 -8.14 -22.65
CA ILE A 800 -9.50 -7.81 -23.78
C ILE A 800 -8.71 -7.37 -25.02
N LEU A 801 -7.49 -6.80 -24.90
CA LEU A 801 -6.78 -6.23 -26.06
C LEU A 801 -5.24 -6.21 -25.91
N ASN A 802 -4.52 -6.93 -26.80
CA ASN A 802 -3.13 -6.59 -27.14
C ASN A 802 -3.14 -5.46 -28.17
N ILE A 803 -2.61 -4.29 -27.78
CA ILE A 803 -2.59 -3.08 -28.60
C ILE A 803 -1.28 -3.07 -29.41
N LYS A 804 -1.36 -2.67 -30.69
CA LYS A 804 -0.16 -2.48 -31.51
C LYS A 804 0.66 -1.29 -31.01
N ASP A 805 1.94 -1.51 -30.75
CA ASP A 805 2.88 -0.50 -30.24
C ASP A 805 3.34 0.53 -31.29
N SER A 806 2.85 0.43 -32.52
CA SER A 806 2.92 1.52 -33.52
C SER A 806 2.06 2.73 -33.17
N HIS A 807 1.13 2.61 -32.20
CA HIS A 807 0.35 3.72 -31.69
C HIS A 807 1.11 4.45 -30.57
N TYR A 808 2.23 5.07 -30.92
CA TYR A 808 3.20 5.59 -29.96
C TYR A 808 2.61 6.48 -28.85
N GLY A 809 1.57 7.26 -29.16
CA GLY A 809 0.89 8.12 -28.18
C GLY A 809 0.20 7.35 -27.04
N LEU A 810 -0.33 6.15 -27.28
CA LEU A 810 -0.98 5.32 -26.25
C LEU A 810 0.01 4.80 -25.21
N PHE A 811 1.26 4.63 -25.62
CA PHE A 811 2.38 4.19 -24.76
C PHE A 811 3.25 5.36 -24.30
N ALA A 812 2.76 6.60 -24.42
CA ALA A 812 3.47 7.83 -24.05
C ALA A 812 4.83 8.05 -24.75
N ARG A 813 5.02 7.50 -25.94
CA ARG A 813 6.25 7.59 -26.75
C ARG A 813 6.06 8.36 -28.06
N LYS A 814 5.19 9.37 -28.08
CA LYS A 814 4.79 10.11 -29.29
C LYS A 814 5.96 10.79 -30.01
N GLU A 815 6.91 11.34 -29.26
CA GLU A 815 8.01 12.15 -29.77
C GLU A 815 9.12 11.29 -30.39
N GLN A 816 9.63 11.72 -31.55
CA GLN A 816 10.68 11.01 -32.26
C GLN A 816 12.03 11.09 -31.54
N SER A 817 12.38 12.27 -31.01
CA SER A 817 13.58 12.48 -30.18
C SER A 817 13.63 11.52 -29.00
N GLY A 818 12.49 11.27 -28.33
CA GLY A 818 12.42 10.31 -27.23
C GLY A 818 12.55 8.84 -27.64
N ARG A 819 12.25 8.49 -28.90
CA ARG A 819 12.55 7.15 -29.44
C ARG A 819 14.03 7.02 -29.80
N GLU A 820 14.60 8.04 -30.42
CA GLU A 820 16.01 8.10 -30.79
C GLU A 820 16.92 8.06 -29.56
N GLN A 821 16.58 8.82 -28.50
CA GLN A 821 17.30 8.78 -27.23
C GLN A 821 17.24 7.39 -26.60
N PHE A 822 16.07 6.75 -26.55
CA PHE A 822 15.95 5.40 -26.02
C PHE A 822 16.84 4.40 -26.78
N ILE A 823 16.87 4.46 -28.11
CA ILE A 823 17.72 3.59 -28.93
C ILE A 823 19.21 3.85 -28.65
N LYS A 824 19.59 5.12 -28.51
CA LYS A 824 20.96 5.52 -28.16
C LYS A 824 21.37 4.97 -26.79
N GLU A 825 20.57 5.23 -25.75
CA GLU A 825 20.83 4.77 -24.38
C GLU A 825 20.82 3.24 -24.29
N MET A 826 19.95 2.56 -25.06
CA MET A 826 19.95 1.10 -25.16
C MET A 826 21.28 0.59 -25.75
N LYS A 827 21.83 1.24 -26.78
CA LYS A 827 23.14 0.87 -27.34
C LYS A 827 24.25 1.07 -26.32
N GLU A 828 24.27 2.22 -25.67
CA GLU A 828 25.26 2.56 -24.64
C GLU A 828 25.19 1.62 -23.44
N THR A 829 23.98 1.18 -23.04
CA THR A 829 23.77 0.16 -22.01
C THR A 829 24.36 -1.19 -22.42
N VAL A 830 24.14 -1.60 -23.68
CA VAL A 830 24.71 -2.85 -24.22
C VAL A 830 26.22 -2.79 -24.23
N ASP A 831 26.81 -1.66 -24.62
CA ASP A 831 28.27 -1.49 -24.63
C ASP A 831 28.86 -1.51 -23.22
N LEU A 832 28.22 -0.80 -22.29
CA LEU A 832 28.64 -0.73 -20.89
C LEU A 832 28.65 -2.11 -20.22
N LEU A 833 27.63 -2.92 -20.50
CA LEU A 833 27.42 -4.22 -19.84
C LEU A 833 27.82 -5.41 -20.73
N TYR A 834 28.44 -5.18 -21.88
CA TYR A 834 28.73 -6.22 -22.86
C TYR A 834 29.58 -7.36 -22.27
N ASN A 835 30.52 -7.01 -21.40
CA ASN A 835 31.45 -7.95 -20.79
C ASN A 835 30.89 -8.61 -19.52
N THR A 836 29.70 -8.22 -19.03
CA THR A 836 29.10 -8.80 -17.83
C THR A 836 28.84 -10.30 -18.03
N VAL A 837 29.44 -11.12 -17.18
CA VAL A 837 29.43 -12.58 -17.30
C VAL A 837 28.05 -13.13 -16.95
N SER A 838 27.47 -12.63 -15.87
CA SER A 838 26.18 -13.05 -15.32
C SER A 838 24.97 -12.62 -16.13
N LEU A 839 25.12 -11.62 -17.02
CA LEU A 839 24.01 -11.07 -17.80
C LEU A 839 23.52 -12.06 -18.85
N ALA A 840 22.35 -12.63 -18.59
CA ALA A 840 21.75 -13.72 -19.35
C ALA A 840 20.66 -13.24 -20.31
N LEU A 841 19.99 -12.14 -19.97
CA LEU A 841 18.78 -11.70 -20.66
C LEU A 841 18.63 -10.18 -20.68
N TRP A 842 18.16 -9.66 -21.81
CA TRP A 842 17.78 -8.27 -22.01
C TRP A 842 16.26 -8.10 -22.08
N VAL A 843 15.73 -7.07 -21.41
CA VAL A 843 14.31 -6.70 -21.45
C VAL A 843 14.16 -5.26 -21.95
N PRO A 844 13.88 -5.02 -23.23
CA PRO A 844 13.74 -3.65 -23.75
C PRO A 844 12.52 -2.91 -23.18
N PHE A 845 11.40 -3.60 -22.97
CA PHE A 845 10.16 -2.98 -22.50
C PHE A 845 9.50 -3.80 -21.40
N ASN A 846 8.99 -3.10 -20.39
CA ASN A 846 8.22 -3.66 -19.29
C ASN A 846 6.80 -3.06 -19.29
N GLU A 847 5.77 -3.91 -19.23
CA GLU A 847 4.38 -3.50 -18.99
C GLU A 847 3.82 -2.43 -19.97
N GLY A 848 4.38 -2.32 -21.17
CA GLY A 848 4.03 -1.29 -22.15
C GLY A 848 4.57 0.11 -21.83
N TRP A 849 5.35 0.29 -20.76
CA TRP A 849 5.86 1.60 -20.36
C TRP A 849 6.82 2.17 -21.40
N GLY A 850 6.33 3.15 -22.15
CA GLY A 850 7.14 3.76 -23.19
C GLY A 850 7.43 2.85 -24.38
N GLN A 851 6.69 1.74 -24.54
CA GLN A 851 6.89 0.73 -25.58
C GLN A 851 6.64 1.27 -26.99
N PHE A 852 7.49 0.87 -27.93
CA PHE A 852 7.34 1.17 -29.36
C PHE A 852 8.13 0.17 -30.20
N ASP A 853 7.57 -0.23 -31.36
CA ASP A 853 8.25 -1.06 -32.36
C ASP A 853 9.04 -2.25 -31.77
N ALA A 854 8.49 -2.97 -30.78
CA ALA A 854 9.25 -3.88 -29.92
C ALA A 854 10.00 -4.99 -30.68
N ILE A 855 9.44 -5.45 -31.81
CA ILE A 855 10.09 -6.42 -32.69
C ILE A 855 11.37 -5.85 -33.31
N LYS A 856 11.30 -4.63 -33.88
CA LYS A 856 12.46 -3.97 -34.51
C LYS A 856 13.54 -3.65 -33.48
N ILE A 857 13.13 -3.20 -32.28
CA ILE A 857 14.04 -2.94 -31.17
C ILE A 857 14.79 -4.23 -30.76
N SER A 858 14.09 -5.36 -30.75
CA SER A 858 14.71 -6.66 -30.43
C SER A 858 15.66 -7.15 -31.52
N GLU A 859 15.34 -6.93 -32.79
CA GLU A 859 16.24 -7.22 -33.92
C GLU A 859 17.51 -6.35 -33.86
N LEU A 860 17.34 -5.06 -33.57
CA LEU A 860 18.45 -4.13 -33.40
C LEU A 860 19.35 -4.54 -32.24
N LEU A 861 18.76 -4.85 -31.09
CA LEU A 861 19.49 -5.33 -29.92
C LEU A 861 20.29 -6.61 -30.23
N ARG A 862 19.67 -7.56 -30.95
CA ARG A 862 20.34 -8.80 -31.38
C ARG A 862 21.51 -8.55 -32.33
N SER A 863 21.46 -7.48 -33.13
CA SER A 863 22.58 -7.09 -34.00
C SER A 863 23.80 -6.58 -33.23
N TRP A 864 23.59 -6.03 -32.03
CA TRP A 864 24.67 -5.53 -31.17
C TRP A 864 25.20 -6.61 -30.22
N ASP A 865 24.29 -7.46 -29.74
CA ASP A 865 24.60 -8.57 -28.84
C ASP A 865 23.67 -9.76 -29.08
N ASN A 866 24.19 -10.77 -29.76
CA ASN A 866 23.49 -12.03 -30.02
C ASN A 866 23.78 -13.12 -28.98
N SER A 867 24.54 -12.81 -27.92
CA SER A 867 25.00 -13.79 -26.93
C SER A 867 24.05 -13.95 -25.73
N ARG A 868 23.01 -13.09 -25.65
CA ARG A 868 21.96 -13.12 -24.64
C ARG A 868 20.58 -13.35 -25.24
N ILE A 869 19.66 -13.76 -24.37
CA ILE A 869 18.25 -13.93 -24.68
C ILE A 869 17.53 -12.57 -24.61
N ILE A 870 16.46 -12.38 -25.39
CA ILE A 870 15.70 -11.12 -25.43
C ILE A 870 14.21 -11.37 -25.13
N ASP A 871 13.69 -10.70 -24.09
CA ASP A 871 12.26 -10.58 -23.81
C ASP A 871 11.76 -9.22 -24.32
N HIS A 872 11.23 -9.19 -25.55
CA HIS A 872 10.98 -7.94 -26.29
C HIS A 872 9.98 -7.00 -25.62
N ALA A 873 8.94 -7.55 -24.98
CA ALA A 873 7.90 -6.80 -24.30
C ALA A 873 7.36 -7.65 -23.14
N SER A 874 7.90 -7.42 -21.94
CA SER A 874 7.59 -8.23 -20.77
C SER A 874 6.19 -7.95 -20.22
N GLY A 875 5.41 -9.02 -20.03
CA GLY A 875 4.11 -8.99 -19.37
C GLY A 875 2.96 -8.52 -20.26
N TRP A 876 2.96 -7.24 -20.65
CA TRP A 876 1.85 -6.60 -21.38
C TRP A 876 2.16 -6.31 -22.84
N HIS A 877 1.10 -6.25 -23.65
CA HIS A 877 1.14 -5.85 -25.06
C HIS A 877 2.19 -6.61 -25.89
N ASP A 878 2.27 -7.93 -25.68
CA ASP A 878 3.11 -8.83 -26.45
C ASP A 878 2.81 -8.73 -27.97
N GLN A 879 3.85 -8.35 -28.74
CA GLN A 879 3.81 -8.29 -30.21
C GLN A 879 4.18 -9.63 -30.88
N LYS A 880 4.26 -10.73 -30.13
CA LYS A 880 4.65 -12.07 -30.60
C LYS A 880 6.07 -12.14 -31.18
N GLY A 881 6.97 -11.33 -30.63
CA GLY A 881 8.39 -11.29 -30.98
C GLY A 881 9.26 -11.90 -29.90
N GLY A 882 10.58 -11.68 -30.03
CA GLY A 882 11.56 -12.06 -29.01
C GLY A 882 11.72 -13.58 -28.82
N ASP A 883 12.41 -13.92 -27.74
CA ASP A 883 12.74 -15.29 -27.37
C ASP A 883 11.80 -15.87 -26.30
N LEU A 884 11.17 -15.00 -25.51
CA LEU A 884 10.30 -15.36 -24.39
C LEU A 884 8.83 -15.11 -24.70
N PHE A 885 8.00 -16.01 -24.17
CA PHE A 885 6.61 -15.75 -23.89
C PHE A 885 6.49 -15.45 -22.40
N SER A 886 6.60 -14.16 -22.08
CA SER A 886 6.65 -13.63 -20.72
C SER A 886 5.26 -13.23 -20.21
N LYS A 887 5.00 -13.48 -18.93
CA LYS A 887 3.70 -13.20 -18.30
C LYS A 887 3.87 -12.55 -16.93
N HIS A 888 3.04 -11.52 -16.68
CA HIS A 888 2.87 -10.90 -15.38
C HIS A 888 1.54 -11.38 -14.76
N ILE A 889 1.59 -12.15 -13.68
CA ILE A 889 0.38 -12.74 -13.08
C ILE A 889 0.40 -12.61 -11.56
N TYR A 890 -0.52 -11.77 -11.05
CA TYR A 890 -0.59 -11.41 -9.64
C TYR A 890 -1.82 -11.95 -8.90
N PHE A 891 -3.00 -11.86 -9.52
CA PHE A 891 -4.28 -12.17 -8.87
C PHE A 891 -4.95 -13.46 -9.37
N ASP A 892 -4.67 -13.83 -10.63
CA ASP A 892 -5.30 -14.96 -11.28
C ASP A 892 -4.59 -16.29 -10.95
N LYS A 893 -5.33 -17.40 -11.07
CA LYS A 893 -4.70 -18.73 -11.09
C LYS A 893 -3.79 -18.83 -12.32
N ILE A 894 -2.53 -19.19 -12.09
CA ILE A 894 -1.54 -19.38 -13.14
C ILE A 894 -1.84 -20.70 -13.86
N LYS A 895 -1.89 -20.64 -15.19
CA LYS A 895 -2.12 -21.80 -16.05
C LYS A 895 -1.10 -21.78 -17.18
N PHE A 896 -0.72 -22.96 -17.63
CA PHE A 896 0.09 -23.10 -18.83
C PHE A 896 -0.63 -22.50 -20.04
N GLU A 897 0.14 -21.82 -20.87
CA GLU A 897 -0.28 -21.27 -22.15
C GLU A 897 0.75 -21.72 -23.19
N ASP A 898 0.29 -22.38 -24.24
CA ASP A 898 1.14 -22.93 -25.30
C ASP A 898 1.61 -21.83 -26.25
N ASP A 899 2.92 -21.73 -26.48
CA ASP A 899 3.57 -20.78 -27.39
C ASP A 899 4.89 -21.40 -27.91
N ASN A 900 5.31 -21.00 -29.11
CA ASN A 900 6.54 -21.50 -29.73
C ASN A 900 7.83 -20.90 -29.11
N ARG A 901 7.70 -19.89 -28.24
CA ARG A 901 8.79 -19.25 -27.47
C ARG A 901 8.94 -19.91 -26.10
N VAL A 902 10.00 -19.54 -25.37
CA VAL A 902 10.22 -20.06 -24.02
C VAL A 902 9.24 -19.41 -23.04
N TRP A 903 8.45 -20.21 -22.34
CA TRP A 903 7.48 -19.70 -21.39
C TRP A 903 8.13 -19.30 -20.05
N ALA A 904 7.84 -18.09 -19.58
CA ALA A 904 8.39 -17.51 -18.35
C ALA A 904 7.35 -16.68 -17.59
N LEU A 905 7.35 -16.78 -16.26
CA LEU A 905 6.63 -15.85 -15.38
C LEU A 905 7.59 -14.74 -14.96
N THR A 906 7.55 -13.63 -15.67
CA THR A 906 8.57 -12.57 -15.55
C THR A 906 8.25 -11.53 -14.50
N GLU A 907 7.02 -11.54 -13.97
CA GLU A 907 6.64 -11.03 -12.65
C GLU A 907 5.46 -11.84 -12.10
N TYR A 908 5.53 -12.25 -10.84
CA TYR A 908 4.41 -12.91 -10.17
C TYR A 908 4.53 -12.77 -8.65
N GLY A 909 3.46 -13.11 -7.94
CA GLY A 909 3.45 -13.04 -6.48
C GLY A 909 3.09 -11.65 -6.00
N GLY A 910 4.02 -10.94 -5.35
CA GLY A 910 3.72 -9.62 -4.79
C GLY A 910 2.90 -9.69 -3.50
N TYR A 911 3.15 -10.71 -2.69
CA TYR A 911 2.46 -10.90 -1.41
C TYR A 911 3.06 -9.96 -0.37
N SER A 912 2.20 -9.26 0.34
CA SER A 912 2.56 -8.12 1.16
C SER A 912 2.27 -8.36 2.63
N TRP A 913 3.14 -7.81 3.46
CA TRP A 913 2.97 -7.75 4.90
C TRP A 913 3.67 -6.50 5.39
N ALA A 914 2.89 -5.49 5.78
CA ALA A 914 3.41 -4.26 6.37
C ALA A 914 3.94 -4.54 7.78
N VAL A 915 5.27 -4.50 7.95
CA VAL A 915 5.89 -4.70 9.26
C VAL A 915 5.92 -3.38 10.02
N LYS A 916 5.18 -3.30 11.13
CA LYS A 916 5.04 -2.08 11.94
C LYS A 916 6.42 -1.53 12.33
N GLY A 917 6.65 -0.24 12.07
CA GLY A 917 7.90 0.45 12.39
C GLY A 917 8.98 0.36 11.29
N HIS A 918 8.73 -0.41 10.24
CA HIS A 918 9.66 -0.63 9.11
C HIS A 918 9.02 -0.31 7.75
N THR A 919 7.92 0.45 7.75
CA THR A 919 7.26 0.95 6.54
C THR A 919 7.60 2.41 6.32
N TYR A 920 7.71 2.83 5.05
CA TYR A 920 8.04 4.22 4.70
C TYR A 920 6.94 5.21 5.10
N ASN A 921 5.69 4.76 5.08
CA ASN A 921 4.51 5.53 5.52
C ASN A 921 3.39 4.57 5.95
N ASP A 922 2.19 5.11 6.16
CA ASP A 922 0.98 4.33 6.48
C ASP A 922 0.28 3.75 5.23
N ALA A 923 0.74 4.10 4.02
CA ALA A 923 0.25 3.49 2.80
C ALA A 923 0.78 2.05 2.69
N ASN A 924 -0.02 1.20 2.09
CA ASN A 924 0.31 -0.21 1.91
C ASN A 924 -0.22 -0.62 0.53
N PHE A 925 0.71 -0.86 -0.38
CA PHE A 925 0.47 -1.46 -1.67
C PHE A 925 1.09 -2.86 -1.70
N GLY A 926 0.30 -3.79 -2.21
CA GLY A 926 0.67 -5.17 -2.45
C GLY A 926 -0.49 -5.89 -3.14
N TYR A 927 -0.20 -7.00 -3.81
CA TYR A 927 -1.19 -7.68 -4.63
C TYR A 927 -2.09 -8.59 -3.78
N LEU A 928 -1.54 -9.22 -2.74
CA LEU A 928 -2.28 -9.89 -1.67
C LEU A 928 -1.70 -9.49 -0.32
N VAL A 929 -2.55 -9.14 0.65
CA VAL A 929 -2.14 -8.60 1.95
C VAL A 929 -2.27 -9.63 3.06
N PHE A 930 -1.22 -9.78 3.86
CA PHE A 930 -1.12 -10.64 5.02
C PHE A 930 -0.68 -9.83 6.25
N ASN A 931 -1.05 -10.31 7.44
CA ASN A 931 -0.88 -9.54 8.68
C ASN A 931 0.26 -10.06 9.57
N ASN A 932 0.84 -11.20 9.21
CA ASN A 932 1.96 -11.79 9.91
C ASN A 932 2.80 -12.69 8.99
N ARG A 933 4.04 -12.94 9.44
CA ARG A 933 5.02 -13.82 8.77
C ARG A 933 4.47 -15.21 8.42
N LEU A 934 3.75 -15.86 9.33
CA LEU A 934 3.33 -17.25 9.16
C LEU A 934 2.30 -17.39 8.04
N ASP A 935 1.33 -16.47 7.96
CA ASP A 935 0.32 -16.46 6.91
C ASP A 935 0.94 -16.14 5.54
N LEU A 936 1.83 -15.13 5.49
CA LEU A 936 2.58 -14.77 4.28
C LEU A 936 3.38 -15.97 3.74
N GLN A 937 4.13 -16.62 4.62
CA GLN A 937 4.93 -17.78 4.27
C GLN A 937 4.07 -18.97 3.81
N SER A 938 2.94 -19.22 4.49
CA SER A 938 2.01 -20.28 4.10
C SER A 938 1.44 -20.05 2.70
N ALA A 939 1.10 -18.81 2.37
CA ALA A 939 0.63 -18.44 1.04
C ALA A 939 1.71 -18.61 -0.03
N PHE A 940 2.96 -18.22 0.26
CA PHE A 940 4.09 -18.46 -0.64
C PHE A 940 4.29 -19.95 -0.93
N ILE A 941 4.28 -20.80 0.12
CA ILE A 941 4.38 -22.26 -0.01
C ILE A 941 3.23 -22.80 -0.88
N GLN A 942 2.01 -22.33 -0.62
CA GLN A 942 0.82 -22.78 -1.35
C GLN A 942 0.92 -22.43 -2.84
N LEU A 943 1.25 -21.17 -3.16
CA LEU A 943 1.43 -20.70 -4.54
C LEU A 943 2.42 -21.60 -5.31
N HIS A 944 3.55 -21.89 -4.71
CA HIS A 944 4.59 -22.67 -5.38
C HIS A 944 4.25 -24.15 -5.52
N ASN A 945 3.74 -24.80 -4.46
CA ASN A 945 3.40 -26.22 -4.53
C ASN A 945 2.19 -26.50 -5.42
N GLU A 946 1.17 -25.65 -5.39
CA GLU A 946 -0.09 -25.89 -6.10
C GLU A 946 -0.08 -25.38 -7.54
N GLN A 947 0.72 -24.35 -7.84
CA GLN A 947 0.71 -23.69 -9.16
C GLN A 947 2.07 -23.74 -9.84
N ILE A 948 3.14 -23.22 -9.22
CA ILE A 948 4.43 -23.03 -9.93
C ILE A 948 5.14 -24.36 -10.24
N ILE A 949 5.33 -25.24 -9.25
CA ILE A 949 6.09 -26.49 -9.40
C ILE A 949 5.47 -27.42 -10.47
N PRO A 950 4.14 -27.64 -10.52
CA PRO A 950 3.53 -28.42 -11.59
C PRO A 950 3.84 -27.89 -13.00
N LEU A 951 3.86 -26.56 -13.16
CA LEU A 951 4.06 -25.90 -14.45
C LEU A 951 5.47 -26.04 -15.02
N VAL A 952 6.47 -26.35 -14.18
CA VAL A 952 7.83 -26.66 -14.65
C VAL A 952 7.82 -27.83 -15.65
N LYS A 953 7.02 -28.86 -15.36
CA LYS A 953 6.85 -30.03 -16.23
C LYS A 953 6.13 -29.71 -17.53
N GLU A 954 5.27 -28.69 -17.53
CA GLU A 954 4.48 -28.27 -18.70
C GLU A 954 5.27 -27.34 -19.62
N GLY A 955 6.31 -26.66 -19.12
CA GLY A 955 7.24 -25.90 -19.96
C GLY A 955 7.74 -24.60 -19.36
N LEU A 956 7.31 -24.25 -18.15
CA LEU A 956 7.80 -23.07 -17.44
C LEU A 956 9.32 -23.16 -17.26
N SER A 957 10.05 -22.13 -17.68
CA SER A 957 11.53 -22.14 -17.66
C SER A 957 12.15 -21.07 -16.76
N ALA A 958 11.37 -20.09 -16.34
CA ALA A 958 11.82 -19.01 -15.47
C ALA A 958 10.67 -18.45 -14.64
N ILE A 959 11.00 -17.98 -13.43
CA ILE A 959 10.11 -17.23 -12.55
C ILE A 959 10.86 -16.01 -11.99
N ILE A 960 10.18 -14.88 -11.84
CA ILE A 960 10.69 -13.69 -11.17
C ILE A 960 9.68 -13.24 -10.10
N TYR A 961 10.01 -13.47 -8.83
CA TYR A 961 9.13 -13.11 -7.72
C TYR A 961 9.22 -11.60 -7.42
N THR A 962 8.08 -10.93 -7.34
CA THR A 962 8.00 -9.51 -6.94
C THR A 962 7.89 -9.45 -5.41
N GLN A 963 8.88 -8.94 -4.65
CA GLN A 963 10.18 -8.34 -5.04
C GLN A 963 11.24 -8.45 -3.91
N LEU A 964 12.49 -8.00 -4.13
CA LEU A 964 13.60 -8.09 -3.15
C LEU A 964 13.28 -7.39 -1.83
N SER A 965 12.99 -6.10 -1.87
CA SER A 965 12.70 -5.28 -0.69
C SER A 965 11.37 -4.55 -0.83
N ASP A 966 10.79 -4.17 0.31
CA ASP A 966 9.76 -3.14 0.32
C ASP A 966 10.37 -1.86 -0.28
N VAL A 967 9.57 -1.07 -1.00
CA VAL A 967 9.98 0.21 -1.58
C VAL A 967 8.82 1.19 -1.42
N GLU A 968 9.01 2.17 -0.54
CA GLU A 968 8.02 3.20 -0.23
C GLU A 968 6.62 2.63 0.09
N ASP A 969 5.65 2.85 -0.81
CA ASP A 969 4.26 2.39 -0.67
C ASP A 969 4.15 0.87 -0.89
N GLU A 970 5.07 0.24 -1.64
CA GLU A 970 5.07 -1.19 -1.93
C GLU A 970 5.69 -2.00 -0.80
N VAL A 971 4.89 -2.81 -0.10
CA VAL A 971 5.31 -3.60 1.07
C VAL A 971 5.24 -5.11 0.82
N ASN A 972 5.54 -5.51 -0.42
CA ASN A 972 5.58 -6.87 -0.96
C ASN A 972 7.01 -7.43 -1.16
N GLY A 973 8.01 -6.82 -0.53
CA GLY A 973 9.39 -7.29 -0.52
C GLY A 973 9.62 -8.53 0.34
N LEU A 974 10.71 -9.26 0.03
CA LEU A 974 11.26 -10.32 0.89
C LEU A 974 11.87 -9.75 2.18
N VAL A 975 12.35 -8.51 2.15
CA VAL A 975 12.89 -7.76 3.29
C VAL A 975 12.22 -6.38 3.40
N THR A 976 12.16 -5.79 4.59
CA THR A 976 11.66 -4.41 4.80
C THR A 976 12.51 -3.36 4.08
N TYR A 977 11.99 -2.14 3.91
CA TYR A 977 12.66 -1.10 3.10
C TYR A 977 14.01 -0.67 3.70
N ASP A 978 14.12 -0.69 5.02
CA ASP A 978 15.36 -0.44 5.78
C ASP A 978 16.29 -1.67 5.89
N ARG A 979 15.91 -2.79 5.26
CA ARG A 979 16.61 -4.08 5.29
C ARG A 979 16.74 -4.73 6.69
N LYS A 980 16.06 -4.21 7.71
CA LYS A 980 16.21 -4.71 9.11
C LYS A 980 15.44 -6.00 9.39
N ILE A 981 14.38 -6.30 8.64
CA ILE A 981 13.56 -7.50 8.87
C ILE A 981 13.38 -8.29 7.58
N VAL A 982 13.89 -9.52 7.58
CA VAL A 982 13.58 -10.53 6.57
C VAL A 982 12.18 -11.10 6.85
N LYS A 983 11.26 -10.93 5.89
CA LYS A 983 9.83 -11.22 6.04
C LYS A 983 9.48 -12.70 5.85
N PHE A 984 10.42 -13.51 5.36
CA PHE A 984 10.29 -14.95 5.15
C PHE A 984 11.32 -15.73 5.96
N ASP A 985 11.06 -17.00 6.26
CA ASP A 985 12.13 -17.92 6.69
C ASP A 985 12.96 -18.34 5.47
N THR A 986 14.24 -17.98 5.48
CA THR A 986 15.21 -18.26 4.40
C THR A 986 15.24 -19.74 4.02
N ASN A 987 15.23 -20.65 5.00
CA ASN A 987 15.29 -22.09 4.74
C ASN A 987 14.00 -22.59 4.09
N VAL A 988 12.85 -22.01 4.47
CA VAL A 988 11.56 -22.38 3.87
C VAL A 988 11.49 -21.95 2.42
N VAL A 989 11.92 -20.72 2.10
CA VAL A 989 11.99 -20.24 0.71
C VAL A 989 12.93 -21.13 -0.10
N LYS A 990 14.13 -21.39 0.43
CA LYS A 990 15.13 -22.27 -0.21
C LYS A 990 14.58 -23.66 -0.52
N ASN A 991 13.96 -24.32 0.46
CA ASN A 991 13.40 -25.65 0.29
C ASN A 991 12.28 -25.72 -0.77
N ILE A 992 11.56 -24.62 -0.99
CA ILE A 992 10.54 -24.54 -2.03
C ILE A 992 11.20 -24.30 -3.39
N LEU A 993 12.12 -23.34 -3.49
CA LEU A 993 12.81 -23.00 -4.74
C LEU A 993 13.71 -24.12 -5.25
N ASP A 994 14.30 -24.92 -4.35
CA ASP A 994 15.12 -26.08 -4.72
C ASP A 994 14.34 -27.18 -5.44
N LYS A 995 13.00 -27.17 -5.38
CA LYS A 995 12.15 -28.11 -6.14
C LYS A 995 11.97 -27.71 -7.60
N LEU A 996 12.37 -26.50 -7.97
CA LEU A 996 12.27 -25.98 -9.34
C LEU A 996 13.54 -26.31 -10.12
N GLN A 997 13.62 -27.56 -10.56
CA GLN A 997 14.75 -28.09 -11.34
C GLN A 997 14.22 -28.71 -12.64
N LEU A 998 15.05 -28.66 -13.69
CA LEU A 998 14.78 -29.20 -15.02
C LEU A 998 15.50 -30.53 -15.25
#